data_AF-A0A068TCT3-F1
#
_entry.id   AF-A0A068TCT3-F1
#
_cell.length_a   1.000
_cell.length_b   1.000
_cell.length_c   1.000
_cell.angle_alpha   90.00
_cell.angle_beta   90.00
_cell.angle_gamma   90.00
#
_symmetry.space_group_name_H-M   'P 1'
#
loop_
_entity.id
_entity.type
_entity.pdbx_description
1 polymer ?
#
loop_
_entity_poly.entity_id
_entity_poly.type
_entity_poly.pdbx_seq_one_letter_code
_entity_poly.pdbx_strand_id
1 'polypeptide(L)'
;MTFDEAIDDATGVFRNAKIFRLGADLAILVWDLPSPLPATTKCLLSMDRSPVPLVSMMLPLGHGRQRMFWAMRPEQQPVNADICTEHGDIVETVVMQPAHMLTPLDVEALFTDLAPGSRIKFVNNLLTVWRSAFRIAGDHLFHMIVEDALHALVPEPQAASIVCQVAQGRHLIETAINPDLGDIIAIYAIGATSIARMAVKPVLGRRAKSGLQPCHFIAEAPFPSPPFLIVLLSKNGAAIRQLADDKPRHPSLQNWWSKNREAVELRELIVRCLAALPEGSAATAIDLQVNAPLPATRVAKSSMHPSGEVDLALALDDGLLAGGWFHAPSSAFAGIDYVREDGTAVPLDANSYKFPAWAEGKDEKSKTDVTGFVAWIPLPESTGPLLQPRFQLRLASGAVRPLIPKPQPFEPATQRNHVLRAVPPQHAVDSAFRTILAPALQDIERRLGKTIEVDTTKDYSLSETTPLVSIVIPLYKVLDFLRFQLSGMATDPWLVANAEIIFVLDSPEIQDETEHMLGGLHLLHGLPMKLVVMNRNSGYARACNAGARFARGAILVMLNSDVVPKGPGWLQVLSRPLLENSRVGAIGPKLLFEDGSLQHAGLYFGRDQRGIWLNHHFNKGMPGDYAPAQQAREVPGVTGACLVTRRATYERVGGFTEDYVIGDYEDSDLCLKIRRLGLQIAYEPAACLYHFERRSIRRSEDYMRGVASQYNSWLHTQRWEDDITDLMANPFGRDQDHPATTNGRDRERNAA
;
A
#
# COMPACT_ATOMS: atom_id res chain seq x y z
N MET A 1 69.18 -23.74 12.65
CA MET A 1 69.63 -23.21 11.35
C MET A 1 69.09 -21.81 11.25
N THR A 2 69.98 -20.88 10.92
CA THR A 2 69.99 -19.46 11.26
C THR A 2 68.89 -18.65 10.58
N PHE A 3 68.13 -17.91 11.40
CA PHE A 3 67.46 -16.65 11.08
C PHE A 3 68.54 -15.65 10.67
N ASP A 4 68.58 -15.16 9.41
CA ASP A 4 69.33 -13.92 9.07
C ASP A 4 69.18 -13.39 7.62
N GLU A 5 67.97 -13.33 7.05
CA GLU A 5 67.68 -12.43 5.89
C GLU A 5 66.28 -11.82 5.97
N ALA A 6 65.83 -11.51 7.18
CA ALA A 6 64.53 -10.90 7.44
C ALA A 6 64.67 -9.38 7.56
N ILE A 7 64.19 -8.66 6.54
CA ILE A 7 63.95 -7.21 6.52
C ILE A 7 65.25 -6.37 6.52
N ASP A 8 65.46 -5.58 5.46
CA ASP A 8 66.46 -4.50 5.48
C ASP A 8 65.91 -3.40 6.41
N ASP A 9 66.32 -3.50 7.67
CA ASP A 9 66.03 -2.65 8.82
C ASP A 9 66.52 -1.22 8.53
N ALA A 10 65.66 -0.37 7.93
CA ALA A 10 65.67 1.10 8.07
C ALA A 10 64.71 1.83 7.12
N THR A 11 64.19 1.22 6.04
CA THR A 11 63.51 2.01 4.98
C THR A 11 62.10 1.60 4.56
N GLY A 12 61.56 0.44 4.98
CA GLY A 12 60.18 0.02 4.65
C GLY A 12 59.90 -0.27 3.16
N VAL A 13 60.88 -0.13 2.26
CA VAL A 13 60.64 -0.22 0.81
C VAL A 13 60.54 -1.68 0.33
N PHE A 14 59.44 -2.06 -0.31
CA PHE A 14 59.28 -3.36 -0.97
C PHE A 14 59.98 -3.31 -2.34
N ARG A 15 61.32 -3.32 -2.35
CA ARG A 15 62.11 -3.18 -3.61
C ARG A 15 61.91 -4.34 -4.59
N ASN A 16 61.57 -5.52 -4.09
CA ASN A 16 61.28 -6.74 -4.85
C ASN A 16 59.85 -7.21 -4.53
N ALA A 17 59.24 -7.93 -5.45
CA ALA A 17 57.92 -8.51 -5.29
C ALA A 17 57.92 -9.59 -4.19
N LYS A 18 57.00 -9.47 -3.24
CA LYS A 18 56.89 -10.38 -2.09
C LYS A 18 55.51 -10.98 -1.98
N ILE A 19 55.44 -12.25 -1.55
CA ILE A 19 54.18 -12.98 -1.41
C ILE A 19 53.92 -13.23 0.07
N PHE A 20 52.70 -12.94 0.49
CA PHE A 20 52.22 -13.17 1.85
C PHE A 20 50.95 -14.02 1.83
N ARG A 21 50.66 -14.62 2.97
CA ARG A 21 49.42 -15.36 3.21
C ARG A 21 48.33 -14.39 3.67
N LEU A 22 47.17 -14.46 3.01
CA LEU A 22 46.00 -13.63 3.27
C LEU A 22 44.81 -14.44 3.84
N GLY A 23 44.87 -15.77 3.74
CA GLY A 23 43.87 -16.71 4.27
C GLY A 23 44.42 -18.14 4.30
N ALA A 24 43.60 -19.12 4.65
CA ALA A 24 44.04 -20.52 4.73
C ALA A 24 44.65 -21.02 3.41
N ASP A 25 44.02 -20.69 2.28
CA ASP A 25 44.39 -21.07 0.92
C ASP A 25 44.66 -19.87 0.00
N LEU A 26 44.75 -18.66 0.57
CA LEU A 26 44.82 -17.41 -0.19
C LEU A 26 46.17 -16.71 0.02
N ALA A 27 46.75 -16.24 -1.09
CA ALA A 27 47.99 -15.48 -1.11
C ALA A 27 47.77 -14.08 -1.69
N ILE A 28 48.66 -13.17 -1.32
CA ILE A 28 48.73 -11.81 -1.84
C ILE A 28 50.18 -11.50 -2.23
N LEU A 29 50.39 -11.21 -3.51
CA LEU A 29 51.65 -10.68 -4.03
C LEU A 29 51.62 -9.16 -3.93
N VAL A 30 52.64 -8.57 -3.30
CA VAL A 30 52.80 -7.13 -3.06
C VAL A 30 54.09 -6.67 -3.73
N TRP A 31 54.02 -5.59 -4.51
CA TRP A 31 55.15 -5.13 -5.32
C TRP A 31 55.15 -3.61 -5.52
N ASP A 32 56.28 -2.94 -5.29
CA ASP A 32 56.44 -1.50 -5.58
C ASP A 32 56.94 -1.28 -7.01
N LEU A 33 56.19 -0.52 -7.81
CA LEU A 33 56.55 -0.28 -9.22
C LEU A 33 57.93 0.41 -9.32
N PRO A 34 58.94 -0.18 -10.00
CA PRO A 34 60.31 0.33 -10.07
C PRO A 34 60.44 1.68 -10.80
N SER A 35 61.49 2.44 -10.45
CA SER A 35 61.64 3.85 -10.83
C SER A 35 62.03 4.23 -12.27
N PRO A 36 62.19 3.32 -13.28
CA PRO A 36 62.12 3.74 -14.68
C PRO A 36 60.72 3.55 -15.31
N LEU A 37 59.78 2.85 -14.66
CA LEU A 37 58.46 2.59 -15.25
C LEU A 37 57.54 3.81 -15.07
N PRO A 38 56.95 4.36 -16.16
CA PRO A 38 55.92 5.40 -16.06
C PRO A 38 54.76 4.96 -15.16
N ALA A 39 54.17 5.89 -14.40
CA ALA A 39 53.05 5.62 -13.49
C ALA A 39 51.80 5.03 -14.18
N THR A 40 51.72 5.09 -15.51
CA THR A 40 50.64 4.55 -16.34
C THR A 40 50.91 3.16 -16.88
N THR A 41 52.08 2.57 -16.63
CA THR A 41 52.46 1.26 -17.18
C THR A 41 51.59 0.16 -16.58
N LYS A 42 50.87 -0.58 -17.41
CA LYS A 42 50.14 -1.77 -16.96
C LYS A 42 51.09 -2.94 -16.83
N CYS A 43 51.13 -3.53 -15.64
CA CYS A 43 51.85 -4.77 -15.37
C CYS A 43 50.85 -5.91 -15.28
N LEU A 44 51.23 -7.08 -15.81
CA LEU A 44 50.43 -8.31 -15.84
C LEU A 44 51.19 -9.40 -15.10
N LEU A 45 50.45 -10.29 -14.43
CA LEU A 45 51.02 -11.49 -13.81
C LEU A 45 50.81 -12.66 -14.76
N SER A 46 51.92 -13.18 -15.32
CA SER A 46 51.94 -14.31 -16.24
C SER A 46 52.37 -15.58 -15.50
N MET A 47 51.63 -16.67 -15.70
CA MET A 47 51.88 -17.98 -15.09
C MET A 47 51.46 -19.06 -16.08
N ASP A 48 52.07 -20.24 -16.01
CA ASP A 48 51.70 -21.41 -16.84
C ASP A 48 50.19 -21.71 -16.81
N ARG A 49 49.59 -21.54 -15.62
CA ARG A 49 48.16 -21.57 -15.42
C ARG A 49 47.72 -20.33 -14.66
N SER A 50 46.98 -19.44 -15.31
CA SER A 50 46.45 -18.26 -14.64
C SER A 50 45.47 -18.64 -13.53
N PRO A 51 45.66 -18.12 -12.29
CA PRO A 51 44.75 -18.42 -11.19
C PRO A 51 43.39 -17.77 -11.42
N VAL A 52 42.32 -18.48 -11.07
CA VAL A 52 40.94 -17.97 -11.13
C VAL A 52 40.27 -18.20 -9.78
N PRO A 53 39.88 -17.14 -9.04
CA PRO A 53 39.99 -15.73 -9.41
C PRO A 53 41.41 -15.15 -9.18
N LEU A 54 41.78 -14.16 -9.99
CA LEU A 54 42.92 -13.26 -9.79
C LEU A 54 42.37 -11.85 -9.63
N VAL A 55 42.61 -11.21 -8.48
CA VAL A 55 42.14 -9.85 -8.22
C VAL A 55 43.33 -8.93 -7.99
N SER A 56 43.38 -7.83 -8.74
CA SER A 56 44.47 -6.86 -8.65
C SER A 56 44.02 -5.49 -8.15
N MET A 57 44.87 -4.78 -7.42
CA MET A 57 44.67 -3.37 -7.12
C MET A 57 46.01 -2.62 -7.05
N MET A 58 45.99 -1.33 -7.37
CA MET A 58 47.17 -0.47 -7.30
C MET A 58 46.89 0.71 -6.39
N LEU A 59 47.80 1.00 -5.45
CA LEU A 59 47.64 2.04 -4.44
C LEU A 59 48.86 2.97 -4.36
N PRO A 60 48.66 4.30 -4.22
CA PRO A 60 49.74 5.24 -3.96
C PRO A 60 50.42 5.05 -2.59
N LEU A 61 51.73 5.23 -2.57
CA LEU A 61 52.58 5.34 -1.38
C LEU A 61 52.72 6.81 -0.96
N GLY A 62 53.09 7.07 0.30
CA GLY A 62 53.25 8.42 0.86
C GLY A 62 54.28 9.28 0.12
N HIS A 63 55.26 8.65 -0.51
CA HIS A 63 56.31 9.29 -1.32
C HIS A 63 56.01 9.31 -2.83
N GLY A 64 54.74 9.10 -3.24
CA GLY A 64 54.27 9.30 -4.62
C GLY A 64 54.47 8.13 -5.60
N ARG A 65 55.16 7.04 -5.21
CA ARG A 65 55.21 5.79 -6.00
C ARG A 65 53.92 4.99 -5.85
N GLN A 66 53.76 3.93 -6.65
CA GLN A 66 52.60 3.03 -6.60
C GLN A 66 53.02 1.63 -6.13
N ARG A 67 52.15 0.99 -5.35
CA ARG A 67 52.24 -0.40 -4.90
C ARG A 67 51.12 -1.22 -5.53
N MET A 68 51.50 -2.30 -6.20
CA MET A 68 50.60 -3.25 -6.83
C MET A 68 50.33 -4.42 -5.88
N PHE A 69 49.10 -4.90 -5.90
CA PHE A 69 48.63 -6.05 -5.14
C PHE A 69 47.95 -7.02 -6.09
N TRP A 70 48.29 -8.30 -6.00
CA TRP A 70 47.57 -9.39 -6.66
C TRP A 70 47.19 -10.45 -5.64
N ALA A 71 45.89 -10.61 -5.38
CA ALA A 71 45.35 -11.67 -4.56
C ALA A 71 44.94 -12.85 -5.43
N MET A 72 45.28 -14.07 -5.01
CA MET A 72 44.97 -15.31 -5.73
C MET A 72 45.10 -16.56 -4.84
N ARG A 73 44.55 -17.68 -5.31
CA ARG A 73 44.80 -19.01 -4.72
C ARG A 73 45.98 -19.66 -5.44
N PRO A 74 47.15 -19.84 -4.79
CA PRO A 74 48.31 -20.47 -5.41
C PRO A 74 48.08 -21.99 -5.58
N GLU A 75 48.86 -22.61 -6.47
CA GLU A 75 48.84 -24.07 -6.63
C GLU A 75 49.46 -24.80 -5.43
N GLN A 76 49.24 -26.12 -5.35
CA GLN A 76 49.79 -26.97 -4.30
C GLN A 76 51.29 -27.26 -4.47
N GLN A 77 51.83 -26.97 -5.66
CA GLN A 77 53.26 -27.04 -5.95
C GLN A 77 53.78 -25.63 -6.27
N PRO A 78 55.06 -25.32 -6.00
CA PRO A 78 55.65 -24.05 -6.38
C PRO A 78 55.60 -23.83 -7.90
N VAL A 79 55.12 -22.66 -8.32
CA VAL A 79 55.03 -22.28 -9.75
C VAL A 79 55.73 -20.93 -9.96
N ASN A 80 56.45 -20.76 -11.07
CA ASN A 80 57.03 -19.48 -11.43
C ASN A 80 55.94 -18.53 -11.94
N ALA A 81 55.96 -17.30 -11.45
CA ALA A 81 55.11 -16.21 -11.92
C ALA A 81 55.97 -15.05 -12.38
N ASP A 82 55.78 -14.64 -13.63
CA ASP A 82 56.48 -13.51 -14.22
C ASP A 82 55.60 -12.27 -14.16
N ILE A 83 56.14 -11.19 -13.60
CA ILE A 83 55.56 -9.86 -13.69
C ILE A 83 56.04 -9.25 -15.00
N CYS A 84 55.13 -9.12 -15.97
CA CYS A 84 55.45 -8.60 -17.29
C CYS A 84 54.87 -7.21 -17.51
N THR A 85 55.53 -6.39 -18.33
CA THR A 85 54.92 -5.18 -18.89
C THR A 85 53.86 -5.56 -19.93
N GLU A 86 53.01 -4.62 -20.33
CA GLU A 86 52.05 -4.81 -21.43
C GLU A 86 52.70 -5.19 -22.78
N HIS A 87 54.00 -4.98 -22.94
CA HIS A 87 54.78 -5.36 -24.11
C HIS A 87 55.41 -6.76 -24.01
N GLY A 88 55.20 -7.46 -22.89
CA GLY A 88 55.69 -8.84 -22.67
C GLY A 88 57.09 -8.93 -22.07
N ASP A 89 57.73 -7.80 -21.76
CA ASP A 89 59.03 -7.80 -21.09
C ASP A 89 58.87 -8.24 -19.63
N ILE A 90 59.62 -9.27 -19.22
CA ILE A 90 59.65 -9.74 -17.84
C ILE A 90 60.41 -8.71 -17.00
N VAL A 91 59.72 -8.12 -16.03
CA VAL A 91 60.29 -7.15 -15.08
C VAL A 91 60.88 -7.89 -13.87
N GLU A 92 60.18 -8.90 -13.38
CA GLU A 92 60.57 -9.67 -12.20
C GLU A 92 59.92 -11.06 -12.23
N THR A 93 60.66 -12.11 -11.83
CA THR A 93 60.13 -13.47 -11.70
C THR A 93 60.06 -13.84 -10.22
N VAL A 94 58.92 -14.36 -9.78
CA VAL A 94 58.66 -14.75 -8.39
C VAL A 94 58.21 -16.20 -8.33
N VAL A 95 58.70 -16.96 -7.36
CA VAL A 95 58.22 -18.32 -7.12
C VAL A 95 57.00 -18.29 -6.20
N MET A 96 55.82 -18.60 -6.74
CA MET A 96 54.57 -18.70 -6.00
C MET A 96 54.52 -20.02 -5.23
N GLN A 97 54.80 -19.96 -3.92
CA GLN A 97 54.69 -21.11 -3.02
C GLN A 97 53.23 -21.39 -2.62
N PRO A 98 52.90 -22.62 -2.21
CA PRO A 98 51.60 -22.95 -1.65
C PRO A 98 51.26 -22.06 -0.44
N ALA A 99 49.99 -21.67 -0.30
CA ALA A 99 49.57 -20.68 0.69
C ALA A 99 49.98 -21.00 2.14
N HIS A 100 50.00 -22.29 2.51
CA HIS A 100 50.36 -22.73 3.86
C HIS A 100 51.86 -22.58 4.19
N MET A 101 52.72 -22.40 3.18
CA MET A 101 54.16 -22.15 3.36
C MET A 101 54.49 -20.67 3.48
N LEU A 102 53.55 -19.78 3.14
CA LEU A 102 53.75 -18.34 3.15
C LEU A 102 53.57 -17.77 4.55
N THR A 103 54.34 -16.72 4.86
CA THR A 103 54.16 -15.94 6.10
C THR A 103 52.88 -15.10 6.04
N PRO A 104 52.13 -14.97 7.14
CA PRO A 104 50.99 -14.05 7.23
C PRO A 104 51.36 -12.62 6.82
N LEU A 105 50.42 -11.92 6.20
CA LEU A 105 50.58 -10.50 5.87
C LEU A 105 50.61 -9.67 7.17
N ASP A 106 51.70 -8.92 7.37
CA ASP A 106 51.79 -7.89 8.39
C ASP A 106 51.17 -6.59 7.86
N VAL A 107 49.99 -6.26 8.38
CA VAL A 107 49.23 -5.09 7.91
C VAL A 107 49.78 -3.78 8.46
N GLU A 108 50.34 -3.78 9.67
CA GLU A 108 50.93 -2.56 10.26
C GLU A 108 52.16 -2.13 9.48
N ALA A 109 53.05 -3.09 9.16
CA ALA A 109 54.19 -2.86 8.28
C ALA A 109 53.73 -2.36 6.90
N LEU A 110 52.70 -2.98 6.32
CA LEU A 110 52.15 -2.57 5.02
C LEU A 110 51.61 -1.13 5.04
N PHE A 111 50.94 -0.72 6.12
CA PHE A 111 50.28 0.59 6.21
C PHE A 111 51.27 1.73 6.43
N THR A 112 52.46 1.45 6.94
CA THR A 112 53.50 2.44 7.23
C THR A 112 53.81 3.29 5.99
N ASP A 113 53.98 2.67 4.82
CA ASP A 113 54.32 3.38 3.58
C ASP A 113 53.11 3.85 2.76
N LEU A 114 51.95 3.21 2.93
CA LEU A 114 50.76 3.54 2.17
C LEU A 114 50.27 4.95 2.52
N ALA A 115 49.93 5.74 1.50
CA ALA A 115 49.31 7.04 1.69
C ALA A 115 48.01 6.90 2.52
N PRO A 116 47.62 7.88 3.35
CA PRO A 116 46.46 7.75 4.25
C PRO A 116 45.17 7.31 3.52
N GLY A 117 44.86 7.89 2.36
CA GLY A 117 43.70 7.50 1.55
C GLY A 117 43.81 6.10 0.93
N SER A 118 45.03 5.59 0.72
CA SER A 118 45.28 4.23 0.21
C SER A 118 44.97 3.15 1.24
N ARG A 119 45.23 3.41 2.53
CA ARG A 119 44.91 2.49 3.63
C ARG A 119 43.40 2.19 3.68
N ILE A 120 42.58 3.23 3.52
CA ILE A 120 41.12 3.09 3.46
C ILE A 120 40.68 2.30 2.22
N LYS A 121 41.28 2.58 1.05
CA LYS A 121 40.99 1.84 -0.19
C LYS A 121 41.36 0.35 -0.07
N PHE A 122 42.43 0.03 0.66
CA PHE A 122 42.82 -1.35 0.94
C PHE A 122 41.74 -2.07 1.76
N VAL A 123 41.33 -1.50 2.89
CA VAL A 123 40.26 -2.06 3.74
C VAL A 123 38.93 -2.20 2.99
N ASN A 124 38.57 -1.20 2.19
CA ASN A 124 37.36 -1.27 1.37
C ASN A 124 37.42 -2.46 0.39
N ASN A 125 38.55 -2.67 -0.30
CA ASN A 125 38.71 -3.81 -1.21
C ASN A 125 38.70 -5.16 -0.49
N LEU A 126 39.30 -5.24 0.71
CA LEU A 126 39.24 -6.44 1.54
C LEU A 126 37.78 -6.84 1.83
N LEU A 127 36.98 -5.91 2.35
CA LEU A 127 35.59 -6.17 2.77
C LEU A 127 34.63 -6.40 1.59
N THR A 128 34.90 -5.79 0.44
CA THR A 128 34.02 -5.83 -0.73
C THR A 128 34.47 -6.87 -1.76
N VAL A 129 35.51 -6.56 -2.53
CA VAL A 129 35.93 -7.32 -3.71
C VAL A 129 36.56 -8.65 -3.31
N TRP A 130 37.55 -8.65 -2.42
CA TRP A 130 38.33 -9.86 -2.12
C TRP A 130 37.53 -10.87 -1.32
N ARG A 131 36.83 -10.42 -0.27
CA ARG A 131 35.91 -11.28 0.50
C ARG A 131 34.93 -12.02 -0.40
N SER A 132 34.34 -11.31 -1.37
CA SER A 132 33.35 -11.88 -2.29
C SER A 132 34.00 -12.79 -3.34
N ALA A 133 35.05 -12.33 -4.01
CA ALA A 133 35.73 -13.07 -5.08
C ALA A 133 36.28 -14.42 -4.60
N PHE A 134 36.83 -14.46 -3.39
CA PHE A 134 37.44 -15.68 -2.84
C PHE A 134 36.52 -16.47 -1.89
N ARG A 135 35.34 -15.95 -1.54
CA ARG A 135 34.41 -16.57 -0.58
C ARG A 135 35.05 -16.90 0.79
N ILE A 136 35.87 -15.98 1.29
CA ILE A 136 36.73 -16.13 2.48
C ILE A 136 36.13 -15.48 3.74
N ALA A 137 34.83 -15.19 3.74
CA ALA A 137 34.19 -14.49 4.86
C ALA A 137 34.18 -15.25 6.20
N GLY A 138 34.53 -16.55 6.21
CA GLY A 138 34.66 -17.38 7.41
C GLY A 138 36.10 -17.85 7.69
N ASP A 139 37.09 -17.32 6.98
CA ASP A 139 38.50 -17.71 7.16
C ASP A 139 39.12 -16.95 8.35
N HIS A 140 39.67 -17.70 9.32
CA HIS A 140 40.20 -17.14 10.56
C HIS A 140 41.41 -16.21 10.34
N LEU A 141 42.33 -16.57 9.44
CA LEU A 141 43.49 -15.73 9.16
C LEU A 141 43.08 -14.43 8.47
N PHE A 142 42.13 -14.52 7.54
CA PHE A 142 41.53 -13.36 6.90
C PHE A 142 40.84 -12.43 7.92
N HIS A 143 40.16 -12.99 8.92
CA HIS A 143 39.55 -12.19 9.99
C HIS A 143 40.58 -11.40 10.80
N MET A 144 41.66 -12.06 11.24
CA MET A 144 42.76 -11.39 11.94
C MET A 144 43.33 -10.24 11.11
N ILE A 145 43.60 -10.48 9.82
CA ILE A 145 44.14 -9.45 8.92
C ILE A 145 43.16 -8.28 8.77
N VAL A 146 41.86 -8.53 8.71
CA VAL A 146 40.85 -7.47 8.66
C VAL A 146 40.80 -6.69 9.97
N GLU A 147 40.85 -7.37 11.12
CA GLU A 147 40.87 -6.72 12.43
C GLU A 147 42.13 -5.86 12.61
N ASP A 148 43.32 -6.38 12.28
CA ASP A 148 44.58 -5.64 12.31
C ASP A 148 44.54 -4.42 11.40
N ALA A 149 43.98 -4.57 10.18
CA ALA A 149 43.80 -3.45 9.26
C ALA A 149 42.87 -2.36 9.81
N LEU A 150 41.78 -2.75 10.49
CA LEU A 150 40.84 -1.82 11.10
C LEU A 150 41.45 -1.13 12.32
N HIS A 151 42.20 -1.86 13.15
CA HIS A 151 42.90 -1.31 14.31
C HIS A 151 44.01 -0.33 13.89
N ALA A 152 44.78 -0.66 12.85
CA ALA A 152 45.79 0.23 12.27
C ALA A 152 45.20 1.50 11.65
N LEU A 153 43.94 1.46 11.16
CA LEU A 153 43.23 2.65 10.70
C LEU A 153 42.71 3.51 11.85
N VAL A 154 42.09 2.89 12.85
CA VAL A 154 41.46 3.57 13.98
C VAL A 154 41.75 2.75 15.24
N PRO A 155 42.83 3.09 15.98
CA PRO A 155 43.23 2.34 17.17
C PRO A 155 42.16 2.30 18.26
N GLU A 156 41.42 3.41 18.41
CA GLU A 156 40.32 3.55 19.37
C GLU A 156 39.02 3.89 18.63
N PRO A 157 38.23 2.87 18.21
CA PRO A 157 36.97 3.11 17.53
C PRO A 157 35.95 3.80 18.43
N GLN A 158 35.18 4.74 17.86
CA GLN A 158 34.06 5.36 18.60
C GLN A 158 32.95 4.35 18.88
N ALA A 159 32.20 4.57 19.96
CA ALA A 159 31.13 3.66 20.35
C ALA A 159 29.95 3.64 19.36
N ALA A 160 29.35 2.46 19.22
CA ALA A 160 27.99 2.26 18.76
C ALA A 160 27.20 1.58 19.89
N SER A 161 25.90 1.85 19.98
CA SER A 161 25.06 1.28 21.02
C SER A 161 23.71 0.83 20.47
N ILE A 162 23.18 -0.25 21.02
CA ILE A 162 21.77 -0.62 20.82
C ILE A 162 20.94 0.32 21.71
N VAL A 163 20.07 1.11 21.09
CA VAL A 163 19.23 2.08 21.81
C VAL A 163 17.87 1.50 22.19
N CYS A 164 17.30 0.61 21.38
CA CYS A 164 16.11 -0.16 21.73
C CYS A 164 15.97 -1.41 20.85
N GLN A 165 15.21 -2.38 21.34
CA GLN A 165 14.73 -3.50 20.52
C GLN A 165 13.42 -3.07 19.84
N VAL A 166 13.41 -3.05 18.51
CA VAL A 166 12.24 -2.66 17.71
C VAL A 166 11.26 -3.83 17.59
N ALA A 167 11.79 -5.03 17.35
CA ALA A 167 11.03 -6.28 17.32
C ALA A 167 11.96 -7.46 17.69
N GLN A 168 11.42 -8.67 17.77
CA GLN A 168 12.24 -9.86 18.01
C GLN A 168 13.36 -9.96 16.96
N GLY A 169 14.62 -9.99 17.40
CA GLY A 169 15.79 -10.02 16.52
C GLY A 169 16.14 -8.69 15.83
N ARG A 170 15.35 -7.61 15.96
CA ARG A 170 15.61 -6.31 15.31
C ARG A 170 15.94 -5.22 16.31
N HIS A 171 17.10 -4.59 16.14
CA HIS A 171 17.68 -3.65 17.09
C HIS A 171 17.95 -2.31 16.41
N LEU A 172 17.50 -1.21 17.02
CA LEU A 172 17.91 0.13 16.60
C LEU A 172 19.30 0.40 17.16
N ILE A 173 20.25 0.64 16.27
CA ILE A 173 21.64 0.96 16.61
C ILE A 173 21.87 2.45 16.38
N GLU A 174 22.54 3.09 17.34
CA GLU A 174 22.97 4.49 17.27
C GLU A 174 24.49 4.58 17.29
N THR A 175 25.02 5.46 16.44
CA THR A 175 26.41 5.92 16.47
C THR A 175 26.50 7.36 15.95
N ALA A 176 27.71 7.89 15.77
CA ALA A 176 27.95 9.19 15.16
C ALA A 176 29.02 9.07 14.07
N ILE A 177 28.92 9.85 12.99
CA ILE A 177 29.87 9.88 11.87
C ILE A 177 30.36 11.30 11.59
N ASN A 178 31.47 11.44 10.86
CA ASN A 178 31.89 12.74 10.33
C ASN A 178 30.98 13.09 9.12
N PRO A 179 30.38 14.29 9.05
CA PRO A 179 29.61 14.73 7.88
C PRO A 179 30.37 14.60 6.55
N ASP A 180 31.69 14.80 6.56
CA ASP A 180 32.53 14.74 5.36
C ASP A 180 32.69 13.29 4.83
N LEU A 181 32.27 12.30 5.61
CA LEU A 181 32.22 10.91 5.17
C LEU A 181 31.31 10.78 3.94
N GLY A 182 30.26 11.57 3.79
CA GLY A 182 29.30 11.47 2.68
C GLY A 182 28.44 10.19 2.74
N ASP A 183 27.88 9.80 1.60
CA ASP A 183 26.90 8.71 1.53
C ASP A 183 27.49 7.34 1.91
N ILE A 184 26.86 6.70 2.90
CA ILE A 184 27.22 5.34 3.31
C ILE A 184 26.72 4.35 2.26
N ILE A 185 27.65 3.61 1.65
CA ILE A 185 27.38 2.64 0.58
C ILE A 185 27.25 1.21 1.10
N ALA A 186 27.84 0.90 2.25
CA ALA A 186 27.76 -0.41 2.88
C ALA A 186 28.08 -0.33 4.38
N ILE A 187 27.46 -1.20 5.15
CA ILE A 187 27.73 -1.38 6.58
C ILE A 187 28.10 -2.84 6.80
N TYR A 188 29.16 -3.09 7.56
CA TYR A 188 29.63 -4.44 7.91
C TYR A 188 29.71 -4.60 9.42
N ALA A 189 29.33 -5.78 9.90
CA ALA A 189 29.62 -6.25 11.25
C ALA A 189 30.81 -7.22 11.20
N ILE A 190 31.85 -6.91 11.97
CA ILE A 190 33.11 -7.66 12.06
C ILE A 190 33.23 -8.17 13.48
N GLY A 191 33.00 -9.47 13.68
CA GLY A 191 33.25 -10.12 14.97
C GLY A 191 34.36 -11.16 14.85
N ALA A 192 34.75 -11.72 15.98
CA ALA A 192 35.92 -12.61 16.12
C ALA A 192 35.97 -13.80 15.15
N THR A 193 34.82 -14.23 14.63
CA THR A 193 34.71 -15.39 13.73
C THR A 193 33.85 -15.15 12.50
N SER A 194 33.40 -13.91 12.24
CA SER A 194 32.54 -13.65 11.09
C SER A 194 32.56 -12.20 10.62
N ILE A 195 32.48 -12.04 9.29
CA ILE A 195 32.33 -10.74 8.61
C ILE A 195 31.02 -10.75 7.81
N ALA A 196 30.03 -10.02 8.30
CA ALA A 196 28.70 -9.95 7.70
C ALA A 196 28.41 -8.56 7.14
N ARG A 197 27.90 -8.50 5.90
CA ARG A 197 27.34 -7.26 5.36
C ARG A 197 25.94 -7.07 5.91
N MET A 198 25.66 -5.90 6.47
CA MET A 198 24.35 -5.53 6.98
C MET A 198 23.55 -4.88 5.86
N ALA A 199 22.43 -5.50 5.47
CA ALA A 199 21.50 -4.95 4.48
C ALA A 199 20.57 -3.91 5.14
N VAL A 200 21.16 -2.80 5.58
CA VAL A 200 20.47 -1.77 6.36
C VAL A 200 20.66 -0.40 5.73
N LYS A 201 19.66 0.47 5.87
CA LYS A 201 19.72 1.85 5.40
C LYS A 201 19.94 2.78 6.59
N PRO A 202 21.06 3.53 6.63
CA PRO A 202 21.30 4.48 7.71
C PRO A 202 20.46 5.74 7.55
N VAL A 203 19.94 6.24 8.67
CA VAL A 203 19.31 7.55 8.81
C VAL A 203 20.30 8.46 9.52
N LEU A 204 20.60 9.61 8.91
CA LEU A 204 21.52 10.59 9.46
C LEU A 204 20.73 11.70 10.15
N GLY A 205 21.05 11.96 11.41
CA GLY A 205 20.44 13.04 12.20
C GLY A 205 21.00 14.42 11.85
N ARG A 206 20.52 15.47 12.53
CA ARG A 206 21.12 16.81 12.42
C ARG A 206 22.50 16.84 13.05
N ARG A 207 23.41 17.64 12.47
CA ARG A 207 24.77 17.81 12.99
C ARG A 207 24.75 18.24 14.46
N ALA A 208 25.42 17.47 15.31
CA ALA A 208 25.53 17.77 16.72
C ALA A 208 26.53 18.91 16.97
N LYS A 209 26.45 19.52 18.15
CA LYS A 209 27.40 20.58 18.58
C LYS A 209 28.86 20.10 18.60
N SER A 210 29.09 18.78 18.73
CA SER A 210 30.41 18.15 18.67
C SER A 210 31.03 18.13 17.27
N GLY A 211 30.30 18.55 16.23
CA GLY A 211 30.75 18.51 14.84
C GLY A 211 30.44 17.19 14.13
N LEU A 212 30.20 16.10 14.87
CA LEU A 212 29.75 14.81 14.36
C LEU A 212 28.24 14.80 14.08
N GLN A 213 27.81 13.91 13.19
CA GLN A 213 26.42 13.70 12.82
C GLN A 213 25.92 12.36 13.37
N PRO A 214 24.80 12.32 14.10
CA PRO A 214 24.20 11.05 14.53
C PRO A 214 23.86 10.17 13.33
N CYS A 215 24.06 8.87 13.46
CA CYS A 215 23.75 7.86 12.45
C CYS A 215 23.03 6.70 13.12
N HIS A 216 21.86 6.35 12.59
CA HIS A 216 21.00 5.31 13.12
C HIS A 216 20.64 4.31 12.04
N PHE A 217 20.46 3.05 12.40
CA PHE A 217 19.93 2.03 11.50
C PHE A 217 19.33 0.89 12.30
N ILE A 218 18.41 0.14 11.69
CA ILE A 218 17.83 -1.05 12.30
C ILE A 218 18.56 -2.28 11.76
N ALA A 219 19.20 -3.01 12.66
CA ALA A 219 19.92 -4.24 12.37
C ALA A 219 19.08 -5.47 12.71
N GLU A 220 19.09 -6.46 11.83
CA GLU A 220 18.44 -7.76 12.04
C GLU A 220 19.48 -8.82 12.42
N ALA A 221 19.21 -9.57 13.48
CA ALA A 221 20.00 -10.70 13.91
C ALA A 221 19.85 -11.89 12.94
N PRO A 222 20.88 -12.75 12.78
CA PRO A 222 22.09 -12.82 13.58
C PRO A 222 23.19 -11.85 13.13
N PHE A 223 23.75 -11.11 14.09
CA PHE A 223 25.04 -10.41 13.97
C PHE A 223 25.98 -10.97 15.06
N PRO A 224 27.31 -10.74 14.97
CA PRO A 224 28.27 -11.32 15.90
C PRO A 224 27.93 -11.01 17.36
N SER A 225 28.29 -11.90 18.29
CA SER A 225 28.20 -11.61 19.72
C SER A 225 29.09 -10.40 20.04
N PRO A 226 28.57 -9.39 20.78
CA PRO A 226 29.40 -8.31 21.29
C PRO A 226 30.58 -8.85 22.12
N PRO A 227 31.72 -8.15 22.14
CA PRO A 227 32.00 -6.93 21.39
C PRO A 227 32.31 -7.23 19.91
N PHE A 228 31.87 -6.37 19.00
CA PHE A 228 32.21 -6.46 17.57
C PHE A 228 32.32 -5.06 16.93
N LEU A 229 33.01 -4.95 15.80
CA LEU A 229 33.16 -3.70 15.07
C LEU A 229 32.06 -3.53 14.02
N ILE A 230 31.58 -2.30 13.87
CA ILE A 230 30.71 -1.85 12.80
C ILE A 230 31.52 -0.94 11.88
N VAL A 231 31.63 -1.31 10.62
CA VAL A 231 32.37 -0.54 9.60
C VAL A 231 31.37 0.06 8.62
N LEU A 232 31.24 1.39 8.65
CA LEU A 232 30.43 2.15 7.70
C LEU A 232 31.34 2.65 6.56
N LEU A 233 31.15 2.10 5.36
CA LEU A 233 31.93 2.46 4.18
C LEU A 233 31.22 3.55 3.37
N SER A 234 32.00 4.48 2.84
CA SER A 234 31.58 5.53 1.90
C SER A 234 32.58 5.63 0.73
N LYS A 235 32.20 6.35 -0.32
CA LYS A 235 33.12 6.78 -1.39
C LYS A 235 34.27 7.64 -0.86
N ASN A 236 34.06 8.41 0.22
CA ASN A 236 35.07 9.34 0.74
C ASN A 236 35.88 8.79 1.92
N GLY A 237 35.53 7.62 2.46
CA GLY A 237 36.18 7.11 3.65
C GLY A 237 35.52 5.90 4.29
N ALA A 238 35.95 5.58 5.51
CA ALA A 238 35.31 4.59 6.37
C ALA A 238 35.18 5.13 7.80
N ALA A 239 34.10 4.77 8.48
CA ALA A 239 33.91 5.00 9.91
C ALA A 239 33.87 3.66 10.64
N ILE A 240 34.81 3.45 11.56
CA ILE A 240 34.92 2.22 12.37
C ILE A 240 34.34 2.50 13.75
N ARG A 241 33.38 1.69 14.18
CA ARG A 241 32.69 1.81 15.46
C ARG A 241 32.77 0.51 16.22
N GLN A 242 32.77 0.59 17.55
CA GLN A 242 32.74 -0.60 18.39
C GLN A 242 31.38 -0.69 19.08
N LEU A 243 30.68 -1.81 18.85
CA LEU A 243 29.52 -2.17 19.65
C LEU A 243 30.03 -3.00 20.83
N ALA A 244 30.05 -2.39 22.01
CA ALA A 244 30.54 -3.03 23.23
C ALA A 244 29.53 -4.05 23.78
N ASP A 245 30.04 -4.99 24.58
CA ASP A 245 29.26 -5.94 25.34
C ASP A 245 28.73 -5.26 26.62
N ASP A 246 27.77 -4.33 26.51
CA ASP A 246 27.18 -3.75 27.72
C ASP A 246 25.79 -3.08 27.57
N LYS A 247 24.76 -3.85 27.96
CA LYS A 247 23.70 -3.55 28.96
C LYS A 247 22.53 -4.53 28.72
N PRO A 248 22.17 -5.40 29.69
CA PRO A 248 21.15 -6.44 29.48
C PRO A 248 19.71 -5.93 29.31
N ARG A 249 19.47 -4.61 29.46
CA ARG A 249 18.14 -4.00 29.33
C ARG A 249 18.22 -2.65 28.60
N HIS A 250 17.98 -2.68 27.29
CA HIS A 250 17.64 -1.47 26.54
C HIS A 250 16.23 -1.00 26.94
N PRO A 251 15.93 0.31 26.87
CA PRO A 251 14.57 0.78 27.07
C PRO A 251 13.62 0.10 26.08
N SER A 252 12.39 -0.18 26.53
CA SER A 252 11.35 -0.68 25.63
C SER A 252 11.11 0.29 24.47
N LEU A 253 10.64 -0.24 23.34
CA LEU A 253 10.31 0.58 22.18
C LEU A 253 9.34 1.73 22.55
N GLN A 254 8.34 1.47 23.40
CA GLN A 254 7.41 2.50 23.88
C GLN A 254 8.12 3.62 24.66
N ASN A 255 9.08 3.27 25.52
CA ASN A 255 9.83 4.25 26.30
C ASN A 255 10.77 5.07 25.40
N TRP A 256 11.45 4.41 24.46
CA TRP A 256 12.27 5.12 23.46
C TRP A 256 11.39 6.05 22.62
N TRP A 257 10.26 5.57 22.12
CA TRP A 257 9.34 6.32 21.29
C TRP A 257 8.85 7.58 22.01
N SER A 258 8.33 7.44 23.23
CA SER A 258 7.78 8.58 24.00
C SER A 258 8.80 9.68 24.33
N LYS A 259 10.08 9.32 24.52
CA LYS A 259 11.18 10.27 24.79
C LYS A 259 11.71 10.96 23.53
N ASN A 260 11.62 10.31 22.37
CA ASN A 260 12.19 10.80 21.12
C ASN A 260 11.10 11.36 20.18
N ARG A 261 10.29 12.32 20.67
CA ARG A 261 9.18 12.92 19.89
C ARG A 261 9.64 13.73 18.70
N GLU A 262 10.84 14.29 18.75
CA GLU A 262 11.39 15.13 17.69
C GLU A 262 12.19 14.34 16.64
N ALA A 263 12.40 13.04 16.86
CA ALA A 263 13.16 12.16 15.97
C ALA A 263 12.27 11.64 14.82
N VAL A 264 11.80 12.56 13.98
CA VAL A 264 10.76 12.30 12.97
C VAL A 264 11.18 11.18 11.99
N GLU A 265 12.40 11.27 11.44
CA GLU A 265 12.94 10.30 10.48
C GLU A 265 13.13 8.91 11.11
N LEU A 266 13.55 8.85 12.38
CA LEU A 266 13.74 7.58 13.08
C LEU A 266 12.41 6.89 13.40
N ARG A 267 11.39 7.68 13.76
CA ARG A 267 10.03 7.17 14.00
C ARG A 267 9.42 6.60 12.72
N GLU A 268 9.60 7.26 11.58
CA GLU A 268 9.17 6.76 10.27
C GLU A 268 9.89 5.43 9.93
N LEU A 269 11.20 5.36 10.13
CA LEU A 269 11.98 4.13 9.94
C LEU A 269 11.45 2.95 10.79
N ILE A 270 11.13 3.21 12.06
CA ILE A 270 10.56 2.21 12.97
C ILE A 270 9.18 1.74 12.48
N VAL A 271 8.31 2.67 12.07
CA VAL A 271 6.97 2.33 11.54
C VAL A 271 7.09 1.42 10.32
N ARG A 272 7.97 1.74 9.37
CA ARG A 272 8.20 0.89 8.18
C ARG A 272 8.79 -0.47 8.54
N CYS A 273 9.76 -0.51 9.45
CA CYS A 273 10.35 -1.75 9.92
C CYS A 273 9.29 -2.68 10.53
N LEU A 274 8.41 -2.13 11.37
CA LEU A 274 7.28 -2.87 11.95
C LEU A 274 6.25 -3.27 10.89
N ALA A 275 5.97 -2.41 9.91
CA ALA A 275 5.03 -2.73 8.83
C ALA A 275 5.50 -3.88 7.93
N ALA A 276 6.82 -4.06 7.79
CA ALA A 276 7.41 -5.14 7.00
C ALA A 276 7.45 -6.50 7.73
N LEU A 277 7.03 -6.57 8.99
CA LEU A 277 7.01 -7.80 9.78
C LEU A 277 5.65 -8.53 9.71
N PRO A 278 5.59 -9.84 10.01
CA PRO A 278 4.36 -10.63 10.06
C PRO A 278 3.28 -10.08 11.03
N GLU A 279 2.08 -10.67 10.94
CA GLU A 279 0.83 -10.21 11.57
C GLU A 279 0.98 -9.75 13.04
N GLY A 280 0.42 -8.58 13.35
CA GLY A 280 0.45 -7.92 14.67
C GLY A 280 1.42 -6.73 14.77
N SER A 281 2.44 -6.68 13.92
CA SER A 281 3.46 -5.62 13.97
C SER A 281 2.95 -4.26 13.46
N ALA A 282 2.05 -4.25 12.48
CA ALA A 282 1.38 -3.04 12.00
C ALA A 282 0.50 -2.39 13.08
N ALA A 283 -0.19 -3.21 13.90
CA ALA A 283 -1.01 -2.70 15.02
C ALA A 283 -0.13 -2.02 16.08
N THR A 284 1.06 -2.57 16.35
CA THR A 284 2.05 -1.95 17.25
C THR A 284 2.54 -0.61 16.70
N ALA A 285 2.81 -0.52 15.40
CA ALA A 285 3.21 0.74 14.76
C ALA A 285 2.10 1.82 14.85
N ILE A 286 0.84 1.42 14.68
CA ILE A 286 -0.33 2.31 14.84
C ILE A 286 -0.44 2.78 16.29
N ASP A 287 -0.38 1.86 17.26
CA ASP A 287 -0.51 2.15 18.69
C ASP A 287 0.55 3.16 19.17
N LEU A 288 1.81 3.01 18.76
CA LEU A 288 2.88 3.95 19.08
C LEU A 288 2.57 5.37 18.58
N GLN A 289 2.09 5.50 17.34
CA GLN A 289 1.77 6.79 16.72
C GLN A 289 0.54 7.44 17.38
N VAL A 290 -0.48 6.65 17.74
CA VAL A 290 -1.69 7.15 18.40
C VAL A 290 -1.40 7.62 19.83
N ASN A 291 -0.64 6.84 20.61
CA ASN A 291 -0.37 7.13 22.02
C ASN A 291 0.63 8.28 22.22
N ALA A 292 1.57 8.46 21.30
CA ALA A 292 2.57 9.52 21.38
C ALA A 292 2.87 10.11 20.00
N PRO A 293 1.92 10.88 19.43
CA PRO A 293 2.04 11.43 18.08
C PRO A 293 3.15 12.47 17.96
N LEU A 294 3.58 12.71 16.73
CA LEU A 294 4.46 13.83 16.40
C LEU A 294 3.72 15.15 16.61
N PRO A 295 4.40 16.21 17.06
CA PRO A 295 3.83 17.56 17.09
C PRO A 295 3.41 18.00 15.68
N ALA A 296 2.11 18.22 15.48
CA ALA A 296 1.62 18.74 14.20
C ALA A 296 2.22 20.12 13.94
N THR A 297 2.74 20.31 12.73
CA THR A 297 3.42 21.54 12.31
C THR A 297 2.72 22.12 11.09
N ARG A 298 2.34 23.39 11.19
CA ARG A 298 1.76 24.18 10.10
C ARG A 298 2.50 25.51 9.97
N VAL A 299 2.55 26.07 8.76
CA VAL A 299 3.07 27.43 8.59
C VAL A 299 1.90 28.39 8.84
N ALA A 300 1.87 28.95 10.05
CA ALA A 300 0.81 29.83 10.50
C ALA A 300 0.56 30.98 9.51
N LYS A 301 -0.72 31.34 9.37
CA LYS A 301 -1.17 32.37 8.45
C LYS A 301 -0.47 33.71 8.69
N SER A 302 -0.04 34.34 7.60
CA SER A 302 0.46 35.71 7.54
C SER A 302 -0.15 36.41 6.34
N SER A 303 -0.48 37.70 6.47
CA SER A 303 -0.92 38.52 5.34
C SER A 303 0.20 38.83 4.34
N MET A 304 1.47 38.71 4.78
CA MET A 304 2.64 39.09 3.98
C MET A 304 3.53 37.90 3.59
N HIS A 305 3.37 36.75 4.25
CA HIS A 305 4.21 35.58 4.03
C HIS A 305 3.42 34.35 3.59
N PRO A 306 4.02 33.49 2.75
CA PRO A 306 3.44 32.19 2.41
C PRO A 306 3.11 31.37 3.66
N SER A 307 1.93 30.77 3.66
CA SER A 307 1.43 29.92 4.74
C SER A 307 0.67 28.73 4.19
N GLY A 308 0.49 27.69 5.01
CA GLY A 308 -0.18 26.47 4.58
C GLY A 308 -0.12 25.35 5.60
N GLU A 309 -0.97 24.37 5.37
CA GLU A 309 -1.19 23.19 6.22
C GLU A 309 -1.54 21.99 5.34
N VAL A 310 -1.07 20.82 5.75
CA VAL A 310 -1.56 19.53 5.27
C VAL A 310 -2.40 18.95 6.41
N ASP A 311 -3.70 18.78 6.19
CA ASP A 311 -4.63 18.27 7.21
C ASP A 311 -5.12 16.85 6.90
N LEU A 312 -5.06 16.44 5.64
CA LEU A 312 -5.33 15.09 5.15
C LEU A 312 -4.04 14.49 4.57
N ALA A 313 -3.65 13.31 5.04
CA ALA A 313 -2.42 12.63 4.58
C ALA A 313 -2.53 11.11 4.73
N LEU A 314 -3.42 10.47 3.96
CA LEU A 314 -3.69 9.04 4.07
C LEU A 314 -2.64 8.22 3.31
N ALA A 315 -1.77 7.55 4.06
CA ALA A 315 -0.86 6.53 3.55
C ALA A 315 -1.65 5.27 3.16
N LEU A 316 -1.68 5.00 1.86
CA LEU A 316 -2.37 3.88 1.22
C LEU A 316 -1.33 2.96 0.53
N ASP A 317 -1.77 1.85 -0.06
CA ASP A 317 -0.88 0.75 -0.48
C ASP A 317 -0.20 1.13 -1.78
N ASP A 318 -0.97 1.76 -2.65
CA ASP A 318 -0.59 2.19 -3.99
C ASP A 318 -0.19 3.68 -4.04
N GLY A 319 -0.23 4.39 -2.90
CA GLY A 319 0.11 5.82 -2.87
C GLY A 319 -0.25 6.58 -1.59
N LEU A 320 -0.12 7.90 -1.66
CA LEU A 320 -0.44 8.84 -0.59
C LEU A 320 -1.48 9.84 -1.10
N LEU A 321 -2.62 9.92 -0.41
CA LEU A 321 -3.58 11.00 -0.61
C LEU A 321 -3.25 12.14 0.35
N ALA A 322 -2.93 13.31 -0.21
CA ALA A 322 -2.65 14.52 0.56
C ALA A 322 -3.71 15.59 0.29
N GLY A 323 -4.12 16.32 1.31
CA GLY A 323 -5.05 17.44 1.21
C GLY A 323 -4.77 18.49 2.27
N GLY A 324 -5.20 19.71 1.99
CA GLY A 324 -5.05 20.83 2.90
C GLY A 324 -5.24 22.16 2.20
N TRP A 325 -4.54 23.19 2.67
CA TRP A 325 -4.65 24.53 2.12
C TRP A 325 -3.32 25.26 2.15
N PHE A 326 -3.18 26.25 1.28
CA PHE A 326 -2.08 27.21 1.30
C PHE A 326 -2.58 28.62 0.97
N HIS A 327 -1.82 29.61 1.41
CA HIS A 327 -2.02 31.01 1.09
C HIS A 327 -0.73 31.58 0.51
N ALA A 328 -0.81 32.07 -0.72
CA ALA A 328 0.31 32.59 -1.51
C ALA A 328 0.09 34.09 -1.82
N PRO A 329 0.30 35.00 -0.85
CA PRO A 329 0.06 36.44 -1.05
C PRO A 329 1.11 37.10 -1.96
N SER A 330 2.19 36.40 -2.31
CA SER A 330 3.27 36.86 -3.18
C SER A 330 3.84 35.71 -4.01
N SER A 331 4.70 36.03 -5.00
CA SER A 331 5.46 35.04 -5.78
C SER A 331 6.48 34.23 -4.97
N ALA A 332 6.55 34.43 -3.64
CA ALA A 332 7.47 33.73 -2.75
C ALA A 332 7.05 32.26 -2.47
N PHE A 333 5.80 31.87 -2.72
CA PHE A 333 5.36 30.47 -2.59
C PHE A 333 5.70 29.68 -3.86
N ALA A 334 6.34 28.51 -3.70
CA ALA A 334 6.70 27.66 -4.83
C ALA A 334 6.00 26.30 -4.84
N GLY A 335 5.49 25.81 -3.71
CA GLY A 335 4.72 24.56 -3.65
C GLY A 335 4.74 23.90 -2.28
N ILE A 336 4.10 22.73 -2.21
CA ILE A 336 4.22 21.79 -1.09
C ILE A 336 4.77 20.49 -1.67
N ASP A 337 5.71 19.87 -0.96
CA ASP A 337 6.32 18.61 -1.36
C ASP A 337 6.10 17.56 -0.25
N TYR A 338 5.81 16.32 -0.63
CA TYR A 338 5.93 15.14 0.24
C TYR A 338 7.40 14.76 0.39
N VAL A 339 7.86 14.49 1.60
CA VAL A 339 9.26 14.13 1.88
C VAL A 339 9.35 12.63 2.12
N ARG A 340 10.02 11.92 1.21
CA ARG A 340 10.29 10.48 1.34
C ARG A 340 11.28 10.19 2.46
N GLU A 341 11.36 8.93 2.86
CA GLU A 341 12.31 8.42 3.85
C GLU A 341 13.78 8.76 3.51
N ASP A 342 14.18 8.71 2.24
CA ASP A 342 15.53 9.09 1.80
C ASP A 342 15.78 10.61 1.78
N GLY A 343 14.80 11.41 2.19
CA GLY A 343 14.84 12.87 2.14
C GLY A 343 14.48 13.46 0.77
N THR A 344 14.19 12.62 -0.24
CA THR A 344 13.75 13.10 -1.55
C THR A 344 12.40 13.80 -1.44
N ALA A 345 12.35 15.05 -1.90
CA ALA A 345 11.12 15.83 -1.97
C ALA A 345 10.36 15.54 -3.28
N VAL A 346 9.09 15.17 -3.16
CA VAL A 346 8.17 14.91 -4.27
C VAL A 346 7.12 16.02 -4.31
N PRO A 347 7.15 16.92 -5.30
CA PRO A 347 6.17 18.00 -5.42
C PRO A 347 4.75 17.47 -5.59
N LEU A 348 3.79 18.07 -4.87
CA LEU A 348 2.37 17.70 -4.98
C LEU A 348 1.72 18.20 -6.28
N ASP A 349 2.34 19.17 -6.95
CA ASP A 349 1.72 19.91 -8.06
C ASP A 349 1.40 19.03 -9.29
N ALA A 350 2.13 17.93 -9.50
CA ALA A 350 2.02 17.10 -10.70
C ALA A 350 0.65 16.42 -10.87
N ASN A 351 0.00 16.05 -9.76
CA ASN A 351 -1.31 15.41 -9.76
C ASN A 351 -2.16 15.96 -8.60
N SER A 352 -2.44 17.26 -8.68
CA SER A 352 -3.24 17.99 -7.70
C SER A 352 -4.45 18.68 -8.33
N TYR A 353 -5.51 18.83 -7.55
CA TYR A 353 -6.65 19.65 -7.86
C TYR A 353 -6.77 20.75 -6.81
N LYS A 354 -6.86 22.01 -7.27
CA LYS A 354 -6.88 23.22 -6.43
C LYS A 354 -8.24 23.88 -6.51
N PHE A 355 -8.73 24.40 -5.39
CA PHE A 355 -10.04 25.04 -5.30
C PHE A 355 -10.06 26.19 -4.29
N PRO A 356 -10.99 27.16 -4.42
CA PRO A 356 -11.22 28.18 -3.39
C PRO A 356 -11.66 27.52 -2.08
N ALA A 357 -11.03 27.92 -0.98
CA ALA A 357 -11.35 27.43 0.35
C ALA A 357 -11.21 28.56 1.38
N TRP A 358 -11.58 28.27 2.64
CA TRP A 358 -11.40 29.18 3.75
C TRP A 358 -10.69 28.49 4.90
N ALA A 359 -9.78 29.20 5.55
CA ALA A 359 -9.15 28.76 6.79
C ALA A 359 -9.54 29.69 7.95
N GLU A 360 -9.69 29.12 9.15
CA GLU A 360 -9.92 29.90 10.37
C GLU A 360 -8.67 30.73 10.72
N GLY A 361 -8.87 32.04 10.95
CA GLY A 361 -7.84 32.94 11.42
C GLY A 361 -7.46 32.71 12.89
N LYS A 362 -6.45 33.44 13.39
CA LYS A 362 -6.06 33.40 14.82
C LYS A 362 -7.16 33.90 15.76
N ASP A 363 -8.07 34.74 15.26
CA ASP A 363 -9.29 35.14 15.96
C ASP A 363 -10.44 34.26 15.44
N GLU A 364 -11.08 33.49 16.33
CA GLU A 364 -12.13 32.47 16.06
C GLU A 364 -13.34 32.98 15.24
N LYS A 365 -13.39 34.27 14.87
CA LYS A 365 -14.47 34.88 14.08
C LYS A 365 -14.06 35.35 12.67
N SER A 366 -12.80 35.21 12.25
CA SER A 366 -12.36 35.65 10.90
C SER A 366 -12.15 34.45 9.97
N LYS A 367 -12.98 34.35 8.92
CA LYS A 367 -12.76 33.44 7.77
C LYS A 367 -11.86 34.15 6.76
N THR A 368 -10.94 33.45 6.12
CA THR A 368 -10.09 34.06 5.08
C THR A 368 -9.88 33.13 3.91
N ASP A 369 -9.88 33.73 2.73
CA ASP A 369 -9.68 33.02 1.47
C ASP A 369 -8.27 32.43 1.38
N VAL A 370 -8.24 31.12 1.14
CA VAL A 370 -7.05 30.32 0.90
C VAL A 370 -7.29 29.44 -0.33
N THR A 371 -6.22 28.85 -0.84
CA THR A 371 -6.34 27.82 -1.88
C THR A 371 -6.31 26.46 -1.22
N GLY A 372 -7.44 25.76 -1.24
CA GLY A 372 -7.52 24.35 -0.89
C GLY A 372 -6.90 23.49 -1.98
N PHE A 373 -6.36 22.35 -1.61
CA PHE A 373 -5.84 21.37 -2.56
C PHE A 373 -6.11 19.94 -2.09
N VAL A 374 -6.18 19.05 -3.07
CA VAL A 374 -6.06 17.61 -2.89
C VAL A 374 -5.09 17.08 -3.93
N ALA A 375 -4.30 16.08 -3.58
CA ALA A 375 -3.28 15.49 -4.44
C ALA A 375 -3.16 13.99 -4.19
N TRP A 376 -2.93 13.23 -5.26
CA TRP A 376 -2.59 11.82 -5.16
C TRP A 376 -1.17 11.59 -5.65
N ILE A 377 -0.36 10.96 -4.80
CA ILE A 377 1.04 10.66 -5.06
C ILE A 377 1.16 9.14 -5.18
N PRO A 378 1.37 8.58 -6.39
CA PRO A 378 1.68 7.17 -6.54
C PRO A 378 3.00 6.85 -5.84
N LEU A 379 3.00 5.80 -5.02
CA LEU A 379 4.20 5.32 -4.33
C LEU A 379 4.49 3.87 -4.78
N PRO A 380 5.74 3.56 -5.18
CA PRO A 380 6.09 2.22 -5.66
C PRO A 380 6.13 1.17 -4.54
N GLU A 381 6.27 1.62 -3.29
CA GLU A 381 6.29 0.77 -2.11
C GLU A 381 5.33 1.35 -1.06
N SER A 382 4.64 0.47 -0.35
CA SER A 382 3.80 0.87 0.79
C SER A 382 4.68 1.53 1.88
N THR A 383 4.15 2.61 2.45
CA THR A 383 4.78 3.29 3.58
C THR A 383 4.45 2.64 4.92
N GLY A 384 3.69 1.54 4.90
CA GLY A 384 3.11 0.97 6.11
C GLY A 384 1.99 1.85 6.68
N PRO A 385 1.56 1.65 7.93
CA PRO A 385 0.51 2.44 8.54
C PRO A 385 1.05 3.77 9.07
N LEU A 386 1.62 4.60 8.19
CA LEU A 386 2.19 5.90 8.54
C LEU A 386 1.07 6.93 8.74
N LEU A 387 0.82 7.31 10.00
CA LEU A 387 -0.29 8.20 10.36
C LEU A 387 0.07 9.68 10.26
N GLN A 388 1.36 10.03 10.18
CA GLN A 388 1.81 11.41 10.05
C GLN A 388 2.96 11.52 9.02
N PRO A 389 2.69 11.34 7.72
CA PRO A 389 3.68 11.53 6.66
C PRO A 389 4.27 12.95 6.67
N ARG A 390 5.55 13.08 6.30
CA ARG A 390 6.26 14.37 6.32
C ARG A 390 6.05 15.15 5.04
N PHE A 391 5.84 16.46 5.19
CA PHE A 391 5.75 17.39 4.07
C PHE A 391 6.64 18.60 4.32
N GLN A 392 6.84 19.39 3.29
CA GLN A 392 7.50 20.69 3.39
C GLN A 392 6.82 21.72 2.49
N LEU A 393 6.71 22.95 2.98
CA LEU A 393 6.35 24.12 2.18
C LEU A 393 7.62 24.69 1.55
N ARG A 394 7.67 24.71 0.22
CA ARG A 394 8.79 25.20 -0.57
C ARG A 394 8.56 26.65 -0.99
N LEU A 395 9.56 27.49 -0.74
CA LEU A 395 9.59 28.89 -1.15
C LEU A 395 10.37 29.07 -2.45
N ALA A 396 10.08 30.14 -3.20
CA ALA A 396 10.77 30.47 -4.45
C ALA A 396 12.27 30.76 -4.26
N SER A 397 12.69 31.10 -3.03
CA SER A 397 14.11 31.25 -2.66
C SER A 397 14.86 29.93 -2.51
N GLY A 398 14.17 28.78 -2.58
CA GLY A 398 14.71 27.46 -2.26
C GLY A 398 14.64 27.10 -0.77
N ALA A 399 14.26 28.03 0.10
CA ALA A 399 14.03 27.71 1.52
C ALA A 399 12.79 26.83 1.71
N VAL A 400 12.84 25.91 2.67
CA VAL A 400 11.75 24.99 2.98
C VAL A 400 11.31 25.13 4.44
N ARG A 401 10.02 24.90 4.72
CA ARG A 401 9.46 24.85 6.08
C ARG A 401 8.76 23.51 6.29
N PRO A 402 9.09 22.76 7.36
CA PRO A 402 8.48 21.45 7.60
C PRO A 402 6.98 21.58 7.90
N LEU A 403 6.21 20.61 7.43
CA LEU A 403 4.78 20.44 7.69
C LEU A 403 4.56 19.00 8.17
N ILE A 404 3.85 18.84 9.29
CA ILE A 404 3.50 17.54 9.86
C ILE A 404 2.00 17.58 10.14
N PRO A 405 1.19 16.72 9.50
CA PRO A 405 -0.25 16.69 9.73
C PRO A 405 -0.56 16.16 11.13
N LYS A 406 -1.80 16.36 11.58
CA LYS A 406 -2.33 15.62 12.75
C LYS A 406 -2.37 14.12 12.44
N PRO A 407 -2.37 13.24 13.47
CA PRO A 407 -2.52 11.80 13.27
C PRO A 407 -3.76 11.49 12.42
N GLN A 408 -3.54 10.76 11.34
CA GLN A 408 -4.56 10.40 10.37
C GLN A 408 -5.31 9.13 10.82
N PRO A 409 -6.58 8.96 10.41
CA PRO A 409 -7.33 7.74 10.73
C PRO A 409 -6.69 6.53 10.05
N PHE A 410 -6.68 5.40 10.76
CA PHE A 410 -6.20 4.11 10.25
C PHE A 410 -7.32 3.13 9.94
N GLU A 411 -8.52 3.35 10.48
CA GLU A 411 -9.69 2.52 10.17
C GLU A 411 -10.22 2.83 8.77
N PRO A 412 -10.33 1.84 7.87
CA PRO A 412 -10.71 2.08 6.47
C PRO A 412 -12.04 2.82 6.29
N ALA A 413 -13.05 2.55 7.12
CA ALA A 413 -14.34 3.25 7.05
C ALA A 413 -14.20 4.76 7.37
N THR A 414 -13.35 5.10 8.35
CA THR A 414 -13.05 6.49 8.71
C THR A 414 -12.18 7.16 7.65
N GLN A 415 -11.18 6.45 7.11
CA GLN A 415 -10.38 6.92 5.97
C GLN A 415 -11.26 7.28 4.78
N ARG A 416 -12.18 6.41 4.37
CA ARG A 416 -13.14 6.68 3.29
C ARG A 416 -13.91 7.97 3.51
N ASN A 417 -14.44 8.20 4.71
CA ASN A 417 -15.18 9.41 5.03
C ASN A 417 -14.31 10.67 4.90
N HIS A 418 -13.02 10.59 5.23
CA HIS A 418 -12.06 11.67 5.01
C HIS A 418 -11.79 11.91 3.53
N VAL A 419 -11.63 10.85 2.73
CA VAL A 419 -11.45 10.97 1.26
C VAL A 419 -12.65 11.66 0.61
N LEU A 420 -13.87 11.25 0.98
CA LEU A 420 -15.11 11.83 0.44
C LEU A 420 -15.30 13.31 0.82
N ARG A 421 -14.69 13.75 1.92
CA ARG A 421 -14.71 15.16 2.37
C ARG A 421 -13.52 15.98 1.86
N ALA A 422 -12.55 15.35 1.19
CA ALA A 422 -11.33 16.00 0.73
C ALA A 422 -11.59 17.05 -0.36
N VAL A 423 -12.69 16.92 -1.11
CA VAL A 423 -13.07 17.84 -2.19
C VAL A 423 -14.49 18.34 -1.95
N PRO A 424 -14.76 19.64 -1.99
CA PRO A 424 -16.13 20.14 -1.92
C PRO A 424 -16.99 19.61 -3.07
N PRO A 425 -18.30 19.34 -2.89
CA PRO A 425 -19.15 18.74 -3.92
C PRO A 425 -19.14 19.45 -5.28
N GLN A 426 -19.00 20.79 -5.31
CA GLN A 426 -18.93 21.58 -6.54
C GLN A 426 -17.61 21.42 -7.32
N HIS A 427 -16.59 20.88 -6.67
CA HIS A 427 -15.25 20.64 -7.21
C HIS A 427 -15.00 19.16 -7.54
N ALA A 428 -15.99 18.31 -7.32
CA ALA A 428 -15.96 16.88 -7.61
C ALA A 428 -16.15 16.63 -9.12
N VAL A 429 -15.11 16.96 -9.91
CA VAL A 429 -15.06 16.85 -11.37
C VAL A 429 -14.34 15.56 -11.83
N ASP A 430 -14.49 15.17 -13.10
CA ASP A 430 -13.91 13.92 -13.65
C ASP A 430 -12.41 13.81 -13.37
N SER A 431 -11.63 14.86 -13.59
CA SER A 431 -10.18 14.84 -13.35
C SER A 431 -9.83 14.57 -11.89
N ALA A 432 -10.53 15.23 -10.95
CA ALA A 432 -10.33 15.03 -9.52
C ALA A 432 -10.75 13.62 -9.07
N PHE A 433 -11.82 13.08 -9.64
CA PHE A 433 -12.19 11.69 -9.37
C PHE A 433 -11.16 10.72 -9.92
N ARG A 434 -10.89 10.78 -11.23
CA ARG A 434 -10.07 9.82 -11.95
C ARG A 434 -8.65 9.72 -11.41
N THR A 435 -8.00 10.86 -11.20
CA THR A 435 -6.55 10.86 -10.91
C THR A 435 -6.24 10.98 -9.43
N ILE A 436 -7.22 11.35 -8.59
CA ILE A 436 -6.99 11.64 -7.17
C ILE A 436 -7.83 10.78 -6.23
N LEU A 437 -9.16 10.87 -6.31
CA LEU A 437 -10.04 10.21 -5.34
C LEU A 437 -10.22 8.71 -5.64
N ALA A 438 -10.34 8.32 -6.90
CA ALA A 438 -10.62 6.94 -7.30
C ALA A 438 -9.52 5.95 -6.86
N PRO A 439 -8.21 6.23 -7.06
CA PRO A 439 -7.16 5.34 -6.57
C PRO A 439 -7.24 5.12 -5.05
N ALA A 440 -7.51 6.20 -4.29
CA ALA A 440 -7.62 6.13 -2.85
C ALA A 440 -8.87 5.34 -2.38
N LEU A 441 -10.03 5.62 -2.96
CA LEU A 441 -11.28 4.94 -2.62
C LEU A 441 -11.24 3.45 -2.98
N GLN A 442 -10.66 3.09 -4.13
CA GLN A 442 -10.52 1.70 -4.55
C GLN A 442 -9.63 0.89 -3.60
N ASP A 443 -8.48 1.44 -3.17
CA ASP A 443 -7.64 0.76 -2.19
C ASP A 443 -8.37 0.59 -0.85
N ILE A 444 -9.04 1.64 -0.37
CA ILE A 444 -9.79 1.60 0.90
C ILE A 444 -10.93 0.57 0.84
N GLU A 445 -11.73 0.55 -0.22
CA GLU A 445 -12.83 -0.42 -0.36
C GLU A 445 -12.30 -1.85 -0.53
N ARG A 446 -11.18 -2.05 -1.23
CA ARG A 446 -10.51 -3.36 -1.32
C ARG A 446 -10.05 -3.85 0.06
N ARG A 447 -9.47 -2.98 0.88
CA ARG A 447 -9.07 -3.32 2.26
C ARG A 447 -10.26 -3.61 3.16
N LEU A 448 -11.31 -2.79 3.06
CA LEU A 448 -12.58 -3.05 3.75
C LEU A 448 -13.07 -4.45 3.42
N GLY A 449 -13.16 -4.80 2.14
CA GLY A 449 -13.58 -6.12 1.67
C GLY A 449 -12.78 -7.27 2.30
N LYS A 450 -11.46 -7.13 2.44
CA LYS A 450 -10.60 -8.15 3.08
C LYS A 450 -10.85 -8.35 4.57
N THR A 451 -11.34 -7.32 5.27
CA THR A 451 -11.61 -7.37 6.72
C THR A 451 -13.03 -7.82 7.07
N ILE A 452 -13.89 -7.92 6.06
CA ILE A 452 -15.31 -8.20 6.24
C ILE A 452 -15.52 -9.70 6.20
N GLU A 453 -16.05 -10.23 7.30
CA GLU A 453 -16.30 -11.65 7.47
C GLU A 453 -17.65 -11.86 8.14
N VAL A 454 -18.18 -13.07 7.96
CA VAL A 454 -19.36 -13.53 8.68
C VAL A 454 -18.87 -14.11 10.00
N ASP A 455 -19.30 -13.49 11.10
CA ASP A 455 -18.86 -13.83 12.45
C ASP A 455 -19.66 -15.02 12.99
N THR A 456 -21.00 -14.92 12.92
CA THR A 456 -21.90 -15.96 13.41
C THR A 456 -23.09 -16.18 12.48
N THR A 457 -23.68 -17.36 12.56
CA THR A 457 -24.94 -17.68 11.88
C THR A 457 -25.88 -18.41 12.82
N LYS A 458 -27.19 -18.19 12.68
CA LYS A 458 -28.22 -18.83 13.50
C LYS A 458 -29.41 -19.27 12.66
N ASP A 459 -29.84 -20.52 12.87
CA ASP A 459 -30.89 -21.15 12.09
C ASP A 459 -32.20 -21.23 12.88
N TYR A 460 -33.31 -20.95 12.20
CA TYR A 460 -34.66 -21.02 12.72
C TYR A 460 -35.48 -21.98 11.85
N SER A 461 -35.47 -23.27 12.22
CA SER A 461 -36.17 -24.38 11.56
C SER A 461 -35.98 -24.46 10.05
N LEU A 462 -34.73 -24.51 9.58
CA LEU A 462 -34.45 -24.78 8.17
C LEU A 462 -34.90 -26.19 7.79
N SER A 463 -35.70 -26.31 6.71
CA SER A 463 -36.13 -27.61 6.18
C SER A 463 -34.93 -28.43 5.65
N GLU A 464 -35.02 -29.76 5.75
CA GLU A 464 -34.11 -30.69 5.08
C GLU A 464 -34.23 -30.61 3.55
N THR A 465 -35.41 -30.25 3.04
CA THR A 465 -35.63 -30.04 1.60
C THR A 465 -35.14 -28.66 1.19
N THR A 466 -34.35 -28.61 0.13
CA THR A 466 -33.92 -27.35 -0.50
C THR A 466 -35.14 -26.55 -0.97
N PRO A 467 -35.32 -25.28 -0.53
CA PRO A 467 -36.39 -24.44 -1.01
C PRO A 467 -36.17 -24.05 -2.47
N LEU A 468 -37.21 -23.62 -3.16
CA LEU A 468 -37.09 -23.09 -4.52
C LEU A 468 -36.46 -21.69 -4.52
N VAL A 469 -36.82 -20.87 -3.54
CA VAL A 469 -36.43 -19.46 -3.45
C VAL A 469 -35.70 -19.20 -2.13
N SER A 470 -34.62 -18.40 -2.17
CA SER A 470 -34.02 -17.80 -0.98
C SER A 470 -34.18 -16.28 -1.04
N ILE A 471 -34.83 -15.71 -0.02
CA ILE A 471 -35.01 -14.26 0.12
C ILE A 471 -33.92 -13.71 1.03
N VAL A 472 -33.04 -12.88 0.50
CA VAL A 472 -31.93 -12.25 1.22
C VAL A 472 -32.34 -10.83 1.63
N ILE A 473 -32.31 -10.55 2.93
CA ILE A 473 -32.77 -9.30 3.54
C ILE A 473 -31.64 -8.71 4.40
N PRO A 474 -30.89 -7.71 3.90
CA PRO A 474 -29.88 -7.03 4.71
C PRO A 474 -30.53 -6.11 5.76
N LEU A 475 -29.94 -6.05 6.95
CA LEU A 475 -30.41 -5.32 8.13
C LEU A 475 -29.31 -4.39 8.64
N TYR A 476 -29.63 -3.10 8.74
CA TYR A 476 -28.76 -2.08 9.32
C TYR A 476 -29.53 -1.21 10.33
N LYS A 477 -29.23 -1.38 11.62
CA LYS A 477 -29.72 -0.58 12.78
C LYS A 477 -31.22 -0.41 13.00
N VAL A 478 -32.08 -0.81 12.06
CA VAL A 478 -33.54 -0.60 12.12
C VAL A 478 -34.25 -1.94 11.89
N LEU A 479 -35.04 -2.38 12.87
CA LEU A 479 -35.75 -3.66 12.84
C LEU A 479 -37.28 -3.51 12.75
N ASP A 480 -37.80 -2.28 12.86
CA ASP A 480 -39.24 -2.01 13.03
C ASP A 480 -40.12 -2.63 11.93
N PHE A 481 -39.61 -2.69 10.71
CA PHE A 481 -40.34 -3.20 9.55
C PHE A 481 -40.41 -4.72 9.48
N LEU A 482 -39.52 -5.44 10.19
CA LEU A 482 -39.46 -6.90 10.13
C LEU A 482 -40.78 -7.54 10.51
N ARG A 483 -41.47 -6.99 11.53
CA ARG A 483 -42.78 -7.50 11.96
C ARG A 483 -43.81 -7.44 10.84
N PHE A 484 -43.89 -6.32 10.13
CA PHE A 484 -44.84 -6.12 9.03
C PHE A 484 -44.46 -6.94 7.80
N GLN A 485 -43.18 -6.96 7.45
CA GLN A 485 -42.66 -7.70 6.31
C GLN A 485 -42.87 -9.21 6.48
N LEU A 486 -42.48 -9.78 7.63
CA LEU A 486 -42.67 -11.20 7.93
C LEU A 486 -44.15 -11.57 8.05
N SER A 487 -44.98 -10.73 8.71
CA SER A 487 -46.42 -10.97 8.76
C SER A 487 -47.04 -11.01 7.36
N GLY A 488 -46.67 -10.06 6.48
CA GLY A 488 -47.15 -10.03 5.11
C GLY A 488 -46.72 -11.28 4.32
N MET A 489 -45.45 -11.69 4.43
CA MET A 489 -44.95 -12.90 3.77
C MET A 489 -45.58 -14.18 4.31
N ALA A 490 -45.84 -14.26 5.61
CA ALA A 490 -46.46 -15.43 6.24
C ALA A 490 -47.91 -15.69 5.77
N THR A 491 -48.59 -14.66 5.25
CA THR A 491 -49.94 -14.81 4.68
C THR A 491 -49.95 -15.38 3.26
N ASP A 492 -48.80 -15.58 2.63
CA ASP A 492 -48.67 -16.13 1.28
C ASP A 492 -48.36 -17.65 1.34
N PRO A 493 -49.35 -18.52 1.04
CA PRO A 493 -49.16 -19.97 1.14
C PRO A 493 -48.10 -20.50 0.18
N TRP A 494 -47.93 -19.85 -0.98
CA TRP A 494 -46.91 -20.27 -1.94
C TRP A 494 -45.52 -19.94 -1.42
N LEU A 495 -45.33 -18.75 -0.84
CA LEU A 495 -44.06 -18.36 -0.22
C LEU A 495 -43.70 -19.31 0.93
N VAL A 496 -44.65 -19.56 1.85
CA VAL A 496 -44.45 -20.46 3.00
C VAL A 496 -43.97 -21.85 2.58
N ALA A 497 -44.49 -22.38 1.47
CA ALA A 497 -44.15 -23.71 0.98
C ALA A 497 -42.83 -23.77 0.18
N ASN A 498 -42.37 -22.66 -0.40
CA ASN A 498 -41.32 -22.67 -1.42
C ASN A 498 -40.09 -21.81 -1.09
N ALA A 499 -40.13 -21.00 -0.04
CA ALA A 499 -39.08 -20.03 0.26
C ALA A 499 -38.43 -20.22 1.64
N GLU A 500 -37.15 -19.85 1.74
CA GLU A 500 -36.48 -19.53 3.00
C GLU A 500 -36.09 -18.06 3.04
N ILE A 501 -35.91 -17.52 4.25
CA ILE A 501 -35.52 -16.12 4.45
C ILE A 501 -34.17 -16.05 5.15
N ILE A 502 -33.25 -15.27 4.58
CA ILE A 502 -31.90 -15.07 5.08
C ILE A 502 -31.76 -13.61 5.46
N PHE A 503 -31.77 -13.33 6.75
CA PHE A 503 -31.46 -12.01 7.29
C PHE A 503 -29.96 -11.85 7.41
N VAL A 504 -29.43 -10.74 6.90
CA VAL A 504 -28.00 -10.41 7.02
C VAL A 504 -27.84 -9.16 7.88
N LEU A 505 -27.38 -9.33 9.11
CA LEU A 505 -27.15 -8.24 10.03
C LEU A 505 -25.71 -7.74 9.90
N ASP A 506 -25.54 -6.49 9.46
CA ASP A 506 -24.22 -5.85 9.35
C ASP A 506 -23.95 -4.85 10.50
N SER A 507 -24.81 -4.86 11.52
CA SER A 507 -24.69 -4.10 12.77
C SER A 507 -24.56 -5.07 13.95
N PRO A 508 -23.39 -5.69 14.16
CA PRO A 508 -23.22 -6.73 15.18
C PRO A 508 -23.57 -6.24 16.60
N GLU A 509 -23.51 -4.93 16.86
CA GLU A 509 -23.89 -4.32 18.13
C GLU A 509 -25.37 -4.52 18.54
N ILE A 510 -26.26 -4.89 17.60
CA ILE A 510 -27.68 -5.18 17.87
C ILE A 510 -28.03 -6.66 17.62
N GLN A 511 -27.06 -7.56 17.63
CA GLN A 511 -27.27 -8.99 17.40
C GLN A 511 -28.30 -9.59 18.36
N ASP A 512 -28.15 -9.38 19.66
CA ASP A 512 -29.04 -9.98 20.67
C ASP A 512 -30.51 -9.55 20.50
N GLU A 513 -30.74 -8.28 20.21
CA GLU A 513 -32.08 -7.74 19.93
C GLU A 513 -32.67 -8.35 18.66
N THR A 514 -31.85 -8.48 17.61
CA THR A 514 -32.24 -9.08 16.33
C THR A 514 -32.61 -10.56 16.51
N GLU A 515 -31.79 -11.33 17.23
CA GLU A 515 -32.05 -12.74 17.51
C GLU A 515 -33.33 -12.94 18.32
N HIS A 516 -33.55 -12.12 19.35
CA HIS A 516 -34.77 -12.17 20.15
C HIS A 516 -36.01 -11.91 19.29
N MET A 517 -35.97 -10.88 18.43
CA MET A 517 -37.08 -10.54 17.55
C MET A 517 -37.36 -11.65 16.53
N LEU A 518 -36.32 -12.17 15.86
CA LEU A 518 -36.48 -13.24 14.88
C LEU A 518 -36.97 -14.54 15.52
N GLY A 519 -36.51 -14.88 16.72
CA GLY A 519 -37.01 -16.02 17.48
C GLY A 519 -38.51 -15.93 17.77
N GLY A 520 -38.98 -14.77 18.22
CA GLY A 520 -40.41 -14.53 18.45
C GLY A 520 -41.25 -14.61 17.18
N LEU A 521 -40.77 -14.00 16.08
CA LEU A 521 -41.46 -14.04 14.78
C LEU A 521 -41.47 -15.45 14.18
N HIS A 522 -40.41 -16.22 14.40
CA HIS A 522 -40.35 -17.62 13.99
C HIS A 522 -41.43 -18.46 14.71
N LEU A 523 -41.54 -18.32 16.03
CA LEU A 523 -42.56 -19.02 16.82
C LEU A 523 -43.99 -18.64 16.39
N LEU A 524 -44.21 -17.39 15.97
CA LEU A 524 -45.51 -16.90 15.55
C LEU A 524 -45.91 -17.37 14.14
N HIS A 525 -44.98 -17.38 13.19
CA HIS A 525 -45.29 -17.59 11.77
C HIS A 525 -44.78 -18.92 11.20
N GLY A 526 -43.82 -19.58 11.85
CA GLY A 526 -43.25 -20.87 11.42
C GLY A 526 -42.42 -20.80 10.13
N LEU A 527 -42.08 -19.61 9.63
CA LEU A 527 -41.27 -19.46 8.42
C LEU A 527 -39.82 -19.93 8.66
N PRO A 528 -39.22 -20.67 7.71
CA PRO A 528 -37.82 -21.07 7.80
C PRO A 528 -36.92 -19.86 7.58
N MET A 529 -36.07 -19.57 8.57
CA MET A 529 -35.20 -18.39 8.54
C MET A 529 -33.76 -18.73 8.93
N LYS A 530 -32.82 -17.92 8.44
CA LYS A 530 -31.42 -17.90 8.85
C LYS A 530 -31.02 -16.46 9.15
N LEU A 531 -30.29 -16.25 10.24
CA LEU A 531 -29.58 -15.01 10.52
C LEU A 531 -28.10 -15.20 10.22
N VAL A 532 -27.52 -14.29 9.44
CA VAL A 532 -26.10 -14.19 9.12
C VAL A 532 -25.62 -12.87 9.72
N VAL A 533 -24.68 -12.92 10.67
CA VAL A 533 -24.15 -11.73 11.33
C VAL A 533 -22.75 -11.44 10.81
N MET A 534 -22.55 -10.23 10.31
CA MET A 534 -21.25 -9.76 9.83
C MET A 534 -20.49 -9.09 10.98
N ASN A 535 -19.16 -9.16 10.92
CA ASN A 535 -18.29 -8.58 11.94
C ASN A 535 -18.29 -7.04 11.99
N ARG A 536 -18.86 -6.36 10.98
CA ARG A 536 -19.05 -4.90 10.90
C ARG A 536 -19.94 -4.50 9.71
N ASN A 537 -20.34 -3.22 9.66
CA ASN A 537 -21.05 -2.66 8.51
C ASN A 537 -20.15 -2.67 7.27
N SER A 538 -20.65 -3.31 6.22
CA SER A 538 -19.95 -3.57 4.97
C SER A 538 -20.60 -2.91 3.75
N GLY A 539 -21.79 -2.33 3.91
CA GLY A 539 -22.63 -1.80 2.83
C GLY A 539 -23.58 -2.83 2.23
N TYR A 540 -24.60 -2.35 1.51
CA TYR A 540 -25.70 -3.15 0.97
C TYR A 540 -25.23 -4.29 0.06
N ALA A 541 -24.34 -4.00 -0.89
CA ALA A 541 -23.83 -4.99 -1.85
C ALA A 541 -23.15 -6.17 -1.15
N ARG A 542 -22.26 -5.90 -0.18
CA ARG A 542 -21.53 -6.93 0.56
C ARG A 542 -22.47 -7.75 1.45
N ALA A 543 -23.43 -7.11 2.13
CA ALA A 543 -24.43 -7.82 2.91
C ALA A 543 -25.29 -8.75 2.03
N CYS A 544 -25.73 -8.29 0.86
CA CYS A 544 -26.46 -9.13 -0.09
C CYS A 544 -25.62 -10.30 -0.61
N ASN A 545 -24.37 -10.05 -1.01
CA ASN A 545 -23.44 -11.09 -1.46
C ASN A 545 -23.18 -12.12 -0.35
N ALA A 546 -22.99 -11.66 0.90
CA ALA A 546 -22.80 -12.53 2.05
C ALA A 546 -24.02 -13.43 2.28
N GLY A 547 -25.23 -12.87 2.26
CA GLY A 547 -26.47 -13.65 2.37
C GLY A 547 -26.66 -14.64 1.23
N ALA A 548 -26.37 -14.23 -0.02
CA ALA A 548 -26.47 -15.08 -1.20
C ALA A 548 -25.57 -16.32 -1.12
N ARG A 549 -24.44 -16.26 -0.41
CA ARG A 549 -23.57 -17.43 -0.18
C ARG A 549 -24.20 -18.50 0.70
N PHE A 550 -25.17 -18.15 1.53
CA PHE A 550 -25.93 -19.10 2.37
C PHE A 550 -27.27 -19.53 1.75
N ALA A 551 -27.63 -18.96 0.60
CA ALA A 551 -28.85 -19.29 -0.10
C ALA A 551 -28.81 -20.70 -0.70
N ARG A 552 -29.86 -21.48 -0.43
CA ARG A 552 -30.01 -22.84 -0.97
C ARG A 552 -30.90 -22.88 -2.21
N GLY A 553 -31.75 -21.88 -2.40
CA GLY A 553 -32.70 -21.76 -3.49
C GLY A 553 -32.08 -21.65 -4.88
N ALA A 554 -32.83 -22.10 -5.89
CA ALA A 554 -32.47 -21.91 -7.29
C ALA A 554 -32.73 -20.46 -7.76
N ILE A 555 -33.64 -19.76 -7.08
CA ILE A 555 -33.97 -18.35 -7.28
C ILE A 555 -33.54 -17.55 -6.05
N LEU A 556 -32.90 -16.41 -6.28
CA LEU A 556 -32.55 -15.43 -5.27
C LEU A 556 -33.48 -14.23 -5.38
N VAL A 557 -33.92 -13.73 -4.22
CA VAL A 557 -34.62 -12.45 -4.10
C VAL A 557 -33.78 -11.55 -3.21
N MET A 558 -33.32 -10.42 -3.73
CA MET A 558 -32.70 -9.35 -2.95
C MET A 558 -33.82 -8.42 -2.54
N LEU A 559 -34.11 -8.31 -1.24
CA LEU A 559 -35.27 -7.57 -0.73
C LEU A 559 -34.84 -6.65 0.41
N ASN A 560 -35.12 -5.36 0.30
CA ASN A 560 -34.85 -4.43 1.40
C ASN A 560 -35.73 -4.74 2.62
N SER A 561 -35.22 -4.45 3.82
CA SER A 561 -35.93 -4.70 5.10
C SER A 561 -37.20 -3.86 5.30
N ASP A 562 -37.38 -2.80 4.53
CA ASP A 562 -38.52 -1.87 4.55
C ASP A 562 -39.45 -2.03 3.33
N VAL A 563 -39.39 -3.17 2.66
CA VAL A 563 -40.30 -3.55 1.56
C VAL A 563 -41.32 -4.57 2.04
N VAL A 564 -42.61 -4.24 1.94
CA VAL A 564 -43.71 -5.08 2.42
C VAL A 564 -44.64 -5.45 1.26
N PRO A 565 -45.01 -6.73 1.08
CA PRO A 565 -45.93 -7.12 0.01
C PRO A 565 -47.32 -6.52 0.21
N LYS A 566 -47.96 -6.06 -0.88
CA LYS A 566 -49.35 -5.55 -0.83
C LYS A 566 -50.38 -6.67 -0.62
N GLY A 567 -50.03 -7.90 -0.98
CA GLY A 567 -50.87 -9.09 -0.83
C GLY A 567 -50.12 -10.37 -1.22
N PRO A 568 -50.76 -11.55 -1.05
CA PRO A 568 -50.16 -12.84 -1.37
C PRO A 568 -50.00 -13.05 -2.88
N GLY A 569 -49.11 -13.98 -3.26
CA GLY A 569 -48.87 -14.41 -4.64
C GLY A 569 -47.77 -13.63 -5.37
N TRP A 570 -47.25 -12.55 -4.79
CA TRP A 570 -46.24 -11.69 -5.40
C TRP A 570 -44.97 -12.47 -5.80
N LEU A 571 -44.52 -13.37 -4.92
CA LEU A 571 -43.26 -14.09 -5.14
C LEU A 571 -43.40 -15.16 -6.22
N GLN A 572 -44.55 -15.85 -6.26
CA GLN A 572 -44.87 -16.82 -7.31
C GLN A 572 -44.89 -16.14 -8.68
N VAL A 573 -45.53 -14.96 -8.76
CA VAL A 573 -45.63 -14.16 -9.99
C VAL A 573 -44.25 -13.74 -10.50
N LEU A 574 -43.34 -13.33 -9.62
CA LEU A 574 -41.96 -12.98 -10.02
C LEU A 574 -41.10 -14.21 -10.35
N SER A 575 -41.30 -15.33 -9.66
CA SER A 575 -40.48 -16.53 -9.84
C SER A 575 -40.81 -17.29 -11.12
N ARG A 576 -42.09 -17.34 -11.50
CA ARG A 576 -42.55 -18.14 -12.64
C ARG A 576 -41.88 -17.78 -13.98
N PRO A 577 -41.77 -16.50 -14.40
CA PRO A 577 -41.10 -16.14 -15.64
C PRO A 577 -39.63 -16.58 -15.70
N LEU A 578 -38.93 -16.56 -14.56
CA LEU A 578 -37.57 -17.07 -14.48
C LEU A 578 -37.54 -18.59 -14.70
N LEU A 579 -38.50 -19.35 -14.18
CA LEU A 579 -38.53 -20.81 -14.39
C LEU A 579 -38.88 -21.18 -15.83
N GLU A 580 -39.79 -20.44 -16.45
CA GLU A 580 -40.38 -20.80 -17.75
C GLU A 580 -39.60 -20.23 -18.96
N ASN A 581 -38.91 -19.10 -18.81
CA ASN A 581 -38.23 -18.42 -19.91
C ASN A 581 -36.74 -18.22 -19.61
N SER A 582 -35.88 -18.96 -20.31
CA SER A 582 -34.42 -18.90 -20.16
C SER A 582 -33.80 -17.55 -20.55
N ARG A 583 -34.51 -16.70 -21.31
CA ARG A 583 -34.03 -15.36 -21.69
C ARG A 583 -34.16 -14.34 -20.56
N VAL A 584 -35.04 -14.55 -19.58
CA VAL A 584 -35.18 -13.63 -18.44
C VAL A 584 -34.05 -13.92 -17.45
N GLY A 585 -33.20 -12.92 -17.25
CA GLY A 585 -32.07 -12.95 -16.32
C GLY A 585 -32.41 -12.39 -14.94
N ALA A 586 -33.20 -11.31 -14.88
CA ALA A 586 -33.72 -10.77 -13.64
C ALA A 586 -35.10 -10.13 -13.84
N ILE A 587 -35.87 -10.01 -12.76
CA ILE A 587 -37.21 -9.44 -12.77
C ILE A 587 -37.47 -8.62 -11.50
N GLY A 588 -38.17 -7.51 -11.65
CA GLY A 588 -38.52 -6.59 -10.57
C GLY A 588 -40.03 -6.30 -10.53
N PRO A 589 -40.60 -6.05 -9.34
CA PRO A 589 -42.03 -5.78 -9.18
C PRO A 589 -42.39 -4.32 -9.39
N LYS A 590 -43.68 -4.01 -9.31
CA LYS A 590 -44.16 -2.65 -9.03
C LYS A 590 -43.94 -2.30 -7.57
N LEU A 591 -43.24 -1.19 -7.32
CA LEU A 591 -43.09 -0.63 -5.98
C LEU A 591 -43.91 0.66 -5.85
N LEU A 592 -44.62 0.77 -4.74
CA LEU A 592 -45.40 1.94 -4.34
C LEU A 592 -44.77 2.62 -3.13
N PHE A 593 -44.89 3.94 -3.08
CA PHE A 593 -44.72 4.70 -1.85
C PHE A 593 -45.89 4.46 -0.88
N GLU A 594 -45.73 4.91 0.37
CA GLU A 594 -46.75 4.78 1.41
C GLU A 594 -48.06 5.50 1.09
N ASP A 595 -48.03 6.53 0.24
CA ASP A 595 -49.20 7.26 -0.26
C ASP A 595 -49.89 6.57 -1.47
N GLY A 596 -49.35 5.43 -1.92
CA GLY A 596 -49.85 4.68 -3.08
C GLY A 596 -49.39 5.20 -4.44
N SER A 597 -48.54 6.23 -4.49
CA SER A 597 -47.89 6.67 -5.73
C SER A 597 -46.78 5.70 -6.17
N LEU A 598 -46.49 5.65 -7.47
CA LEU A 598 -45.46 4.80 -8.05
C LEU A 598 -44.08 5.24 -7.61
N GLN A 599 -43.32 4.30 -7.07
CA GLN A 599 -41.89 4.46 -6.80
C GLN A 599 -41.03 3.81 -7.88
N HIS A 600 -41.43 2.63 -8.37
CA HIS A 600 -40.66 1.87 -9.35
C HIS A 600 -41.58 1.12 -10.32
N ALA A 601 -41.30 1.28 -11.61
CA ALA A 601 -41.89 0.50 -12.69
C ALA A 601 -40.81 0.04 -13.70
N GLY A 602 -39.60 -0.29 -13.22
CA GLY A 602 -38.38 -0.44 -14.01
C GLY A 602 -37.48 0.81 -13.99
N LEU A 603 -36.19 0.61 -14.26
CA LEU A 603 -35.18 1.67 -14.38
C LEU A 603 -34.91 2.05 -15.84
N TYR A 604 -34.52 3.30 -16.08
CA TYR A 604 -33.87 3.75 -17.30
C TYR A 604 -32.70 4.68 -16.99
N PHE A 605 -31.84 4.89 -17.97
CA PHE A 605 -30.65 5.72 -17.83
C PHE A 605 -30.85 7.04 -18.56
N GLY A 606 -30.51 8.14 -17.90
CA GLY A 606 -30.53 9.49 -18.47
C GLY A 606 -29.22 10.20 -18.20
N ARG A 607 -28.78 11.07 -19.11
CA ARG A 607 -27.60 11.91 -18.89
C ARG A 607 -27.98 13.21 -18.19
N ASP A 608 -27.17 13.60 -17.22
CA ASP A 608 -27.21 14.96 -16.67
C ASP A 608 -26.50 15.97 -17.61
N GLN A 609 -26.45 17.24 -17.20
CA GLN A 609 -25.79 18.30 -17.97
C GLN A 609 -24.27 18.12 -18.12
N ARG A 610 -23.66 17.26 -17.30
CA ARG A 610 -22.23 16.94 -17.32
C ARG A 610 -21.93 15.67 -18.12
N GLY A 611 -22.96 15.04 -18.69
CA GLY A 611 -22.84 13.78 -19.43
C GLY A 611 -22.76 12.53 -18.55
N ILE A 612 -23.01 12.64 -17.25
CA ILE A 612 -23.01 11.51 -16.31
C ILE A 612 -24.33 10.74 -16.43
N TRP A 613 -24.25 9.41 -16.50
CA TRP A 613 -25.43 8.53 -16.50
C TRP A 613 -26.03 8.41 -15.10
N LEU A 614 -27.31 8.73 -14.99
CA LEU A 614 -28.11 8.64 -13.77
C LEU A 614 -29.20 7.58 -13.91
N ASN A 615 -29.48 6.89 -12.81
CA ASN A 615 -30.58 5.94 -12.71
C ASN A 615 -31.91 6.68 -12.47
N HIS A 616 -32.89 6.45 -13.33
CA HIS A 616 -34.24 6.98 -13.21
C HIS A 616 -35.26 5.85 -13.18
N HIS A 617 -36.40 6.10 -12.55
CA HIS A 617 -37.50 5.13 -12.45
C HIS A 617 -38.62 5.55 -13.39
N PHE A 618 -39.11 4.63 -14.22
CA PHE A 618 -40.25 4.91 -15.09
C PHE A 618 -41.47 5.31 -14.28
N ASN A 619 -42.15 6.40 -14.69
CA ASN A 619 -43.42 6.87 -14.14
C ASN A 619 -43.42 7.17 -12.63
N LYS A 620 -42.25 7.42 -12.03
CA LYS A 620 -42.13 7.75 -10.61
C LYS A 620 -42.98 8.98 -10.24
N GLY A 621 -43.74 8.87 -9.15
CA GLY A 621 -44.66 9.90 -8.66
C GLY A 621 -46.06 9.88 -9.27
N MET A 622 -46.30 9.07 -10.31
CA MET A 622 -47.65 8.89 -10.87
C MET A 622 -48.51 7.98 -9.96
N PRO A 623 -49.85 7.98 -10.06
CA PRO A 623 -50.71 7.07 -9.29
C PRO A 623 -50.36 5.58 -9.49
N GLY A 624 -50.52 4.75 -8.46
CA GLY A 624 -50.18 3.32 -8.49
C GLY A 624 -50.91 2.47 -9.53
N ASP A 625 -52.04 2.96 -10.02
CA ASP A 625 -52.90 2.39 -11.09
C ASP A 625 -52.68 3.07 -12.46
N TYR A 626 -51.68 3.95 -12.58
CA TYR A 626 -51.35 4.61 -13.84
C TYR A 626 -51.16 3.58 -14.96
N ALA A 627 -51.98 3.68 -16.01
CA ALA A 627 -52.15 2.62 -17.02
C ALA A 627 -50.83 2.18 -17.70
N PRO A 628 -49.91 3.08 -18.08
CA PRO A 628 -48.61 2.69 -18.64
C PRO A 628 -47.73 1.86 -17.70
N ALA A 629 -47.94 1.95 -16.38
CA ALA A 629 -47.20 1.18 -15.39
C ALA A 629 -47.81 -0.20 -15.09
N GLN A 630 -48.97 -0.54 -15.68
CA GLN A 630 -49.65 -1.82 -15.46
C GLN A 630 -49.29 -2.91 -16.49
N GLN A 631 -48.31 -2.65 -17.36
CA GLN A 631 -47.88 -3.60 -18.39
C GLN A 631 -46.52 -4.21 -18.04
N ALA A 632 -46.46 -5.55 -18.06
CA ALA A 632 -45.22 -6.30 -17.99
C ALA A 632 -44.39 -6.03 -19.24
N ARG A 633 -43.09 -5.78 -19.09
CA ARG A 633 -42.20 -5.43 -20.22
C ARG A 633 -40.73 -5.65 -19.90
N GLU A 634 -39.91 -5.71 -20.96
CA GLU A 634 -38.46 -5.59 -20.81
C GLU A 634 -38.09 -4.16 -20.40
N VAL A 635 -37.12 -4.04 -19.51
CA VAL A 635 -36.58 -2.77 -19.02
C VAL A 635 -35.05 -2.81 -18.97
N PRO A 636 -34.36 -1.65 -19.00
CA PRO A 636 -32.90 -1.58 -18.82
C PRO A 636 -32.41 -2.20 -17.52
N GLY A 637 -33.14 -2.01 -16.43
CA GLY A 637 -32.80 -2.51 -15.11
C GLY A 637 -33.99 -2.47 -14.16
N VAL A 638 -33.82 -3.06 -12.99
CA VAL A 638 -34.77 -3.02 -11.87
C VAL A 638 -34.02 -2.67 -10.59
N THR A 639 -34.73 -2.12 -9.60
CA THR A 639 -34.08 -1.66 -8.37
C THR A 639 -33.74 -2.82 -7.43
N GLY A 640 -32.65 -2.66 -6.67
CA GLY A 640 -32.22 -3.59 -5.64
C GLY A 640 -33.21 -3.72 -4.49
N ALA A 641 -34.17 -2.78 -4.33
CA ALA A 641 -35.18 -2.87 -3.28
C ALA A 641 -36.02 -4.16 -3.36
N CYS A 642 -36.26 -4.68 -4.57
CA CYS A 642 -36.75 -6.02 -4.80
C CYS A 642 -36.28 -6.51 -6.19
N LEU A 643 -35.21 -7.31 -6.23
CA LEU A 643 -34.66 -7.89 -7.46
C LEU A 643 -34.66 -9.40 -7.37
N VAL A 644 -35.29 -10.08 -8.34
CA VAL A 644 -35.38 -11.53 -8.39
C VAL A 644 -34.56 -12.06 -9.57
N THR A 645 -33.70 -13.05 -9.33
CA THR A 645 -32.84 -13.65 -10.37
C THR A 645 -32.54 -15.11 -10.06
N ARG A 646 -32.04 -15.87 -11.05
CA ARG A 646 -31.54 -17.22 -10.80
C ARG A 646 -30.23 -17.13 -10.02
N ARG A 647 -30.04 -18.02 -9.04
CA ARG A 647 -28.77 -18.15 -8.32
C ARG A 647 -27.60 -18.36 -9.28
N ALA A 648 -27.76 -19.25 -10.26
CA ALA A 648 -26.72 -19.51 -11.27
C ALA A 648 -26.37 -18.27 -12.11
N THR A 649 -27.35 -17.41 -12.43
CA THR A 649 -27.09 -16.15 -13.14
C THR A 649 -26.33 -15.18 -12.24
N TYR A 650 -26.76 -15.03 -10.99
CA TYR A 650 -26.13 -14.16 -10.00
C TYR A 650 -24.66 -14.56 -9.73
N GLU A 651 -24.41 -15.85 -9.52
CA GLU A 651 -23.06 -16.40 -9.34
C GLU A 651 -22.20 -16.19 -10.60
N ARG A 652 -22.75 -16.43 -11.80
CA ARG A 652 -22.04 -16.28 -13.07
C ARG A 652 -21.60 -14.85 -13.35
N VAL A 653 -22.36 -13.85 -12.89
CA VAL A 653 -21.98 -12.43 -13.02
C VAL A 653 -21.16 -11.90 -11.83
N GLY A 654 -20.89 -12.75 -10.82
CA GLY A 654 -20.12 -12.37 -9.64
C GLY A 654 -20.91 -11.52 -8.62
N GLY A 655 -22.25 -11.59 -8.63
CA GLY A 655 -23.11 -10.86 -7.69
C GLY A 655 -23.04 -9.34 -7.82
N PHE A 656 -23.40 -8.64 -6.73
CA PHE A 656 -23.29 -7.17 -6.67
C PHE A 656 -21.83 -6.74 -6.67
N THR A 657 -21.53 -5.63 -7.36
CA THR A 657 -20.20 -5.01 -7.24
C THR A 657 -20.04 -4.34 -5.88
N GLU A 658 -18.90 -4.54 -5.24
CA GLU A 658 -18.63 -4.09 -3.86
C GLU A 658 -17.73 -2.85 -3.76
N ASP A 659 -17.44 -2.19 -4.88
CA ASP A 659 -16.57 -1.00 -4.94
C ASP A 659 -17.34 0.33 -5.02
N TYR A 660 -18.67 0.27 -5.09
CA TYR A 660 -19.53 1.44 -4.88
C TYR A 660 -19.50 1.85 -3.40
N VAL A 661 -19.29 3.14 -3.18
CA VAL A 661 -19.09 3.68 -1.85
C VAL A 661 -20.43 3.85 -1.14
N ILE A 662 -20.68 3.04 -0.11
CA ILE A 662 -21.85 3.14 0.80
C ILE A 662 -23.21 2.82 0.11
N GLY A 663 -23.20 2.31 -1.13
CA GLY A 663 -24.39 1.94 -1.93
C GLY A 663 -24.72 2.96 -3.03
N ASP A 664 -25.85 2.77 -3.73
CA ASP A 664 -26.22 3.47 -4.97
C ASP A 664 -25.50 2.90 -6.22
N TYR A 665 -26.25 2.64 -7.29
CA TYR A 665 -25.84 2.02 -8.58
C TYR A 665 -25.49 0.52 -8.59
N GLU A 666 -25.41 -0.18 -7.45
CA GLU A 666 -25.14 -1.62 -7.45
C GLU A 666 -26.23 -2.45 -8.16
N ASP A 667 -27.49 -2.00 -8.13
CA ASP A 667 -28.62 -2.67 -8.76
C ASP A 667 -28.62 -2.55 -10.29
N SER A 668 -28.37 -1.35 -10.81
CA SER A 668 -28.18 -1.14 -12.24
C SER A 668 -26.92 -1.84 -12.76
N ASP A 669 -25.82 -1.82 -12.01
CA ASP A 669 -24.59 -2.53 -12.35
C ASP A 669 -24.83 -4.04 -12.47
N LEU A 670 -25.54 -4.65 -11.51
CA LEU A 670 -25.94 -6.06 -11.59
C LEU A 670 -26.81 -6.33 -12.82
N CYS A 671 -27.80 -5.48 -13.10
CA CYS A 671 -28.64 -5.60 -14.29
C CYS A 671 -27.81 -5.55 -15.58
N LEU A 672 -26.86 -4.61 -15.69
CA LEU A 672 -25.99 -4.46 -16.85
C LEU A 672 -25.05 -5.67 -17.04
N LYS A 673 -24.51 -6.23 -15.94
CA LYS A 673 -23.75 -7.50 -16.01
C LYS A 673 -24.59 -8.66 -16.52
N ILE A 674 -25.84 -8.78 -16.06
CA ILE A 674 -26.78 -9.81 -16.53
C ILE A 674 -27.07 -9.61 -18.02
N ARG A 675 -27.26 -8.36 -18.47
CA ARG A 675 -27.47 -8.04 -19.88
C ARG A 675 -26.27 -8.37 -20.76
N ARG A 676 -25.03 -8.20 -20.27
CA ARG A 676 -23.82 -8.66 -20.98
C ARG A 676 -23.79 -10.17 -21.22
N LEU A 677 -24.58 -10.97 -20.50
CA LEU A 677 -24.79 -12.40 -20.81
C LEU A 677 -25.82 -12.64 -21.92
N GLY A 678 -26.40 -11.60 -22.52
CA GLY A 678 -27.49 -11.69 -23.49
C GLY A 678 -28.87 -11.91 -22.87
N LEU A 679 -29.00 -11.75 -21.54
CA LEU A 679 -30.26 -11.96 -20.82
C LEU A 679 -31.05 -10.67 -20.66
N GLN A 680 -32.37 -10.79 -20.62
CA GLN A 680 -33.32 -9.68 -20.48
C GLN A 680 -33.58 -9.37 -19.01
N ILE A 681 -33.87 -8.10 -18.71
CA ILE A 681 -34.37 -7.66 -17.41
C ILE A 681 -35.85 -7.30 -17.58
N ALA A 682 -36.71 -7.86 -16.74
CA ALA A 682 -38.15 -7.71 -16.85
C ALA A 682 -38.76 -6.91 -15.69
N TYR A 683 -39.83 -6.19 -15.97
CA TYR A 683 -40.69 -5.57 -14.98
C TYR A 683 -42.05 -6.29 -14.96
N GLU A 684 -42.54 -6.66 -13.79
CA GLU A 684 -43.81 -7.38 -13.60
C GLU A 684 -44.75 -6.65 -12.63
N PRO A 685 -45.75 -5.91 -13.14
CA PRO A 685 -46.64 -5.10 -12.32
C PRO A 685 -47.69 -5.88 -11.52
N ALA A 686 -47.94 -7.15 -11.86
CA ALA A 686 -48.87 -7.98 -11.09
C ALA A 686 -48.34 -8.30 -9.69
N ALA A 687 -47.01 -8.29 -9.51
CA ALA A 687 -46.39 -8.26 -8.19
C ALA A 687 -46.29 -6.80 -7.72
N CYS A 688 -47.01 -6.46 -6.65
CA CYS A 688 -47.04 -5.11 -6.08
C CYS A 688 -46.59 -5.12 -4.62
N LEU A 689 -45.60 -4.29 -4.28
CA LEU A 689 -45.10 -4.13 -2.93
C LEU A 689 -45.03 -2.66 -2.55
N TYR A 690 -45.09 -2.37 -1.25
CA TYR A 690 -44.81 -1.05 -0.69
C TYR A 690 -43.35 -0.99 -0.26
N HIS A 691 -42.68 0.13 -0.54
CA HIS A 691 -41.32 0.39 -0.08
C HIS A 691 -41.30 1.69 0.72
N PHE A 692 -41.09 1.58 2.03
CA PHE A 692 -41.15 2.70 2.98
C PHE A 692 -39.82 3.49 3.04
N GLU A 693 -39.31 3.84 1.85
CA GLU A 693 -38.01 4.46 1.55
C GLU A 693 -37.54 5.42 2.67
N ARG A 694 -36.23 5.36 3.01
CA ARG A 694 -35.48 6.40 3.77
C ARG A 694 -35.67 6.45 5.29
N ARG A 695 -36.12 5.38 5.96
CA ARG A 695 -36.12 5.35 7.44
C ARG A 695 -34.77 4.95 8.06
N SER A 696 -33.98 4.08 7.44
CA SER A 696 -32.64 3.67 7.94
C SER A 696 -31.52 4.66 7.59
N ILE A 697 -31.58 5.28 6.40
CA ILE A 697 -30.54 6.21 5.87
C ILE A 697 -30.64 7.64 6.45
N ARG A 698 -31.77 8.02 7.06
CA ARG A 698 -32.00 9.37 7.64
C ARG A 698 -31.01 9.78 8.73
N ARG A 699 -30.18 8.87 9.25
CA ARG A 699 -29.12 9.16 10.25
C ARG A 699 -27.77 9.57 9.63
N SER A 700 -27.63 9.69 8.31
CA SER A 700 -26.41 10.17 7.65
C SER A 700 -26.73 11.32 6.69
N GLU A 701 -26.86 12.54 7.23
CA GLU A 701 -27.22 13.75 6.46
C GLU A 701 -26.19 14.12 5.36
N ASP A 702 -24.94 13.67 5.46
CA ASP A 702 -23.89 13.91 4.45
C ASP A 702 -24.06 13.06 3.16
N TYR A 703 -24.95 12.06 3.17
CA TYR A 703 -24.99 11.01 2.15
C TYR A 703 -25.79 11.37 0.88
N MET A 704 -26.91 12.08 1.01
CA MET A 704 -27.95 12.07 -0.04
C MET A 704 -27.65 12.89 -1.31
N ARG A 705 -26.64 13.78 -1.28
CA ARG A 705 -26.15 14.56 -2.45
C ARG A 705 -24.66 14.92 -2.32
N GLY A 706 -23.92 14.09 -1.58
CA GLY A 706 -22.52 14.31 -1.29
C GLY A 706 -21.60 13.85 -2.42
N VAL A 707 -20.29 13.91 -2.17
CA VAL A 707 -19.25 13.42 -3.08
C VAL A 707 -19.38 11.91 -3.34
N ALA A 708 -19.93 11.12 -2.40
CA ALA A 708 -20.12 9.68 -2.57
C ALA A 708 -21.06 9.32 -3.74
N SER A 709 -22.26 9.92 -3.80
CA SER A 709 -23.19 9.68 -4.90
C SER A 709 -22.63 10.20 -6.24
N GLN A 710 -21.93 11.33 -6.24
CA GLN A 710 -21.22 11.82 -7.43
C GLN A 710 -20.08 10.88 -7.89
N TYR A 711 -19.36 10.28 -6.94
CA TYR A 711 -18.33 9.29 -7.23
C TYR A 711 -18.93 8.01 -7.79
N ASN A 712 -20.01 7.50 -7.21
CA ASN A 712 -20.65 6.27 -7.67
C ASN A 712 -21.29 6.44 -9.07
N SER A 713 -21.96 7.57 -9.34
CA SER A 713 -22.49 7.87 -10.67
C SER A 713 -21.38 8.05 -11.71
N TRP A 714 -20.28 8.71 -11.33
CA TRP A 714 -19.07 8.80 -12.16
C TRP A 714 -18.48 7.41 -12.44
N LEU A 715 -18.27 6.59 -11.41
CA LEU A 715 -17.70 5.25 -11.53
C LEU A 715 -18.58 4.34 -12.41
N HIS A 716 -19.90 4.39 -12.20
CA HIS A 716 -20.87 3.66 -13.02
C HIS A 716 -20.83 4.12 -14.48
N THR A 717 -20.80 5.43 -14.73
CA THR A 717 -20.63 6.00 -16.08
C THR A 717 -19.33 5.49 -16.71
N GLN A 718 -18.19 5.59 -16.02
CA GLN A 718 -16.91 5.12 -16.54
C GLN A 718 -16.88 3.63 -16.85
N ARG A 719 -17.61 2.82 -16.09
CA ARG A 719 -17.65 1.36 -16.26
C ARG A 719 -18.55 0.91 -17.41
N TRP A 720 -19.64 1.63 -17.65
CA TRP A 720 -20.76 1.19 -18.49
C TRP A 720 -21.12 2.16 -19.62
N GLU A 721 -20.28 3.15 -19.90
CA GLU A 721 -20.54 4.21 -20.89
C GLU A 721 -21.02 3.64 -22.23
N ASP A 722 -20.29 2.67 -22.77
CA ASP A 722 -20.57 2.08 -24.07
C ASP A 722 -21.86 1.24 -24.02
N ASP A 723 -21.99 0.35 -23.03
CA ASP A 723 -23.17 -0.53 -22.89
C ASP A 723 -24.46 0.28 -22.70
N ILE A 724 -24.43 1.35 -21.89
CA ILE A 724 -25.61 2.20 -21.66
C ILE A 724 -25.92 3.02 -22.90
N THR A 725 -24.90 3.54 -23.59
CA THR A 725 -25.10 4.30 -24.84
C THR A 725 -25.78 3.43 -25.89
N ASP A 726 -25.31 2.21 -26.10
CA ASP A 726 -25.90 1.26 -27.05
C ASP A 726 -27.32 0.87 -26.64
N LEU A 727 -27.53 0.60 -25.34
CA LEU A 727 -28.83 0.23 -24.78
C LEU A 727 -29.87 1.37 -24.95
N MET A 728 -29.45 2.62 -24.82
CA MET A 728 -30.32 3.80 -24.93
C MET A 728 -30.50 4.29 -26.37
N ALA A 729 -29.59 3.96 -27.28
CA ALA A 729 -29.76 4.21 -28.71
C ALA A 729 -30.74 3.24 -29.37
N ASN A 730 -30.80 1.98 -28.90
CA ASN A 730 -31.71 0.95 -29.40
C ASN A 730 -32.63 0.42 -28.28
N PRO A 731 -33.65 1.20 -27.87
CA PRO A 731 -34.59 0.75 -26.85
C PRO A 731 -35.36 -0.48 -27.35
N PHE A 732 -35.02 -1.65 -26.78
CA PHE A 732 -35.74 -2.92 -26.78
C PHE A 732 -36.65 -3.20 -28.01
N GLY A 733 -36.05 -3.76 -29.07
CA GLY A 733 -36.78 -4.49 -30.12
C GLY A 733 -37.21 -3.67 -31.35
N ARG A 734 -36.33 -3.59 -32.36
CA ARG A 734 -36.75 -4.00 -33.71
C ARG A 734 -36.53 -5.51 -33.78
N ASP A 735 -37.59 -6.28 -33.97
CA ASP A 735 -37.48 -7.70 -34.28
C ASP A 735 -36.49 -7.90 -35.43
N GLN A 736 -35.45 -8.72 -35.21
CA GLN A 736 -34.51 -9.10 -36.27
C GLN A 736 -35.07 -10.17 -37.22
N ASP A 737 -36.35 -10.55 -37.10
CA ASP A 737 -37.00 -11.60 -37.90
C ASP A 737 -38.03 -11.06 -38.92
N HIS A 738 -37.73 -9.95 -39.59
CA HIS A 738 -38.42 -9.59 -40.84
C HIS A 738 -37.43 -9.15 -41.93
N PRO A 739 -37.38 -9.84 -43.09
CA PRO A 739 -36.59 -9.34 -44.22
C PRO A 739 -37.19 -8.01 -44.66
N ALA A 740 -36.34 -6.97 -44.70
CA ALA A 740 -36.71 -5.63 -45.09
C ALA A 740 -37.37 -5.62 -46.47
N THR A 741 -38.69 -5.40 -46.51
CA THR A 741 -39.35 -4.91 -47.72
C THR A 741 -39.00 -3.43 -47.88
N THR A 742 -38.15 -3.17 -48.87
CA THR A 742 -37.83 -1.84 -49.40
C THR A 742 -39.09 -1.09 -49.82
N ASN A 743 -39.28 0.10 -49.24
CA ASN A 743 -39.89 1.33 -49.81
C ASN A 743 -39.91 2.35 -48.65
N GLY A 744 -39.31 3.54 -48.68
CA GLY A 744 -39.19 4.49 -49.76
C GLY A 744 -40.11 5.69 -49.49
N ARG A 745 -39.55 6.76 -48.89
CA ARG A 745 -40.09 8.14 -48.72
C ARG A 745 -41.17 8.34 -47.64
N ASP A 746 -40.89 9.15 -46.61
CA ASP A 746 -41.24 10.57 -46.64
C ASP A 746 -40.66 11.36 -45.45
N ARG A 747 -40.24 12.58 -45.78
CA ARG A 747 -39.70 13.63 -44.90
C ARG A 747 -40.83 14.37 -44.18
N GLU A 748 -40.45 14.98 -43.05
CA GLU A 748 -41.01 16.22 -42.49
C GLU A 748 -42.51 16.23 -42.14
N ARG A 749 -42.81 16.34 -40.83
CA ARG A 749 -43.64 17.45 -40.31
C ARG A 749 -43.75 17.47 -38.77
N ASN A 750 -43.61 18.70 -38.28
CA ASN A 750 -44.25 19.32 -37.12
C ASN A 750 -43.56 19.26 -35.76
N ALA A 751 -42.80 20.33 -35.53
CA ALA A 751 -42.82 21.10 -34.29
C ALA A 751 -44.23 21.72 -34.07
N ALA A 752 -44.78 21.53 -32.87
CA ALA A 752 -45.67 22.42 -32.14
C ALA A 752 -45.67 21.99 -30.67
#